data_AF-A0A4P5WS50-F1
#
_entry.id   AF-A0A4P5WS50-F1
#
_cell.length_a   1.000
_cell.length_b   1.000
_cell.length_c   1.000
_cell.angle_alpha   90.00
_cell.angle_beta   90.00
_cell.angle_gamma   90.00
#
_symmetry.space_group_name_H-M   'P 1'
#
loop_
_entity.id
_entity.type
_entity.pdbx_description
1 polymer ?
#
loop_
_entity_poly.entity_id
_entity_poly.type
_entity_poly.pdbx_seq_one_letter_code
_entity_poly.pdbx_strand_id
1 'polypeptide(L)'
;MMSWLLSQPLPARLFRRRRSPSHSAAESLEARLCAGSLNALPTLLPPNLDPAPHPTPAAKAGISSPSADSLRIAWDFRDLPDSPNLINSEQQRIAEQALHAWEQASAGRFQFYRDTSSPLDSILNIGIGSLDSLNLPSVPGGLLGVGGSSLLNAPEDHSVHGLVWLDSSEAWSGDSTAASQPDLFTAFAHETGHVLGLPDTASGVMNGSYSGPATIGDFPNLSSPGSSGSNAVTPGSSTAAAGPGTTVTAESPAVTEGKPPVATTSHFPVYGLGDPQLTAAEVGTLLDRASAATPSNDAIIAVVDREGSILGVRTESGVSAPDNQTLAFMIDGAVAKARTAAMFSNGDPSVGTVGPLTSRTIRFLSQTTITQREVESNPNSADPTVQGPGFVAPVGVGGHFPPEVLHTPPVDLFAIEHTNRDSLIHAGLNGIRENGGGDDLLLSARFDAAFAAGKDVPPPESWGFVTGLAPTQQSRGIATLPGGIPLFRDTNSDTIGDTLVGGIGVFFPGPEGFASWEQGFAPGQSETARTNAPKVLEAEVIALAAAGGSRTAEIFGTGAPGAHVETLDGIPAIPDIDLPFDHITLVGIDLEIVGPTPGIEGVRQTVALARSLGPGGVNGINQPVAPGGIQLLPGGAVPSGWLVPPQNGVGITAAEVQQIIDEGIIAAEKTRAAIRVPAGSRTKMVLAVTDTTGEVVGLFRMPDATFFSIDVAVAKARNTAYYASTGLQPADAVNGVPAETAFTNRTFRFLAEPRFPAGVEGSKPPAFSTLNQTKNPEINPRTAENIGSPVPASDMYDTVLGFDAFNPGRNFQDAGTSLRHQNGIVFFPGSTPLYRNGTLIGGLGVSGDGVDQDDVVTFLAAQDFLPRQNGVLSADDVSVDGVRLPFIKFNRVPFG
;
A
#
# COMPACT_ATOMS: atom_id res chain seq x y z
N MET A 1 -6.43 -13.55 -54.89
CA MET A 1 -5.90 -13.28 -56.25
C MET A 1 -4.62 -12.46 -56.13
N MET A 2 -3.71 -12.62 -57.08
CA MET A 2 -2.50 -11.82 -57.38
C MET A 2 -2.03 -10.73 -56.39
N SER A 3 -0.81 -10.91 -55.87
CA SER A 3 0.13 -9.79 -55.65
C SER A 3 0.62 -9.24 -56.99
N TRP A 4 0.92 -7.93 -57.09
CA TRP A 4 1.75 -7.37 -58.17
C TRP A 4 2.44 -6.04 -57.78
N LEU A 5 3.79 -6.05 -57.91
CA LEU A 5 4.80 -4.99 -58.08
C LEU A 5 4.47 -3.49 -57.78
N LEU A 6 5.26 -2.72 -57.02
CA LEU A 6 6.69 -2.32 -57.16
C LEU A 6 7.03 -1.24 -58.21
N SER A 7 7.86 -0.27 -57.76
CA SER A 7 8.93 0.48 -58.49
C SER A 7 8.71 1.93 -59.01
N GLN A 8 9.42 2.88 -58.36
CA GLN A 8 10.31 3.95 -58.93
C GLN A 8 9.68 5.12 -59.77
N PRO A 9 10.38 6.28 -60.01
CA PRO A 9 11.39 7.00 -59.22
C PRO A 9 11.19 8.56 -59.13
N LEU A 10 12.18 9.26 -58.56
CA LEU A 10 12.38 10.73 -58.44
C LEU A 10 12.30 11.55 -59.76
N PRO A 11 12.11 12.88 -59.66
CA PRO A 11 13.28 13.76 -59.88
C PRO A 11 13.42 14.96 -58.91
N ALA A 12 14.65 15.44 -58.71
CA ALA A 12 14.99 16.68 -58.01
C ALA A 12 15.64 17.72 -58.96
N ARG A 13 15.79 19.00 -58.56
CA ARG A 13 16.92 19.90 -58.94
C ARG A 13 16.82 21.36 -58.42
N LEU A 14 17.89 21.80 -57.73
CA LEU A 14 18.58 23.12 -57.84
C LEU A 14 17.81 24.40 -57.45
N PHE A 15 18.42 25.50 -56.95
CA PHE A 15 19.82 25.96 -56.79
C PHE A 15 19.86 26.96 -55.58
N ARG A 16 20.93 27.66 -55.15
CA ARG A 16 22.28 27.96 -55.69
C ARG A 16 23.36 28.07 -54.56
N ARG A 17 24.34 28.97 -54.68
CA ARG A 17 25.44 29.26 -53.72
C ARG A 17 25.81 30.75 -53.72
N ARG A 18 26.40 31.25 -52.61
CA ARG A 18 27.67 32.05 -52.48
C ARG A 18 27.64 32.89 -51.18
N ARG A 19 28.72 33.30 -50.51
CA ARG A 19 30.17 32.98 -50.37
C ARG A 19 30.70 34.08 -49.41
N SER A 20 31.51 33.74 -48.39
CA SER A 20 32.38 34.68 -47.64
C SER A 20 33.60 35.11 -48.51
N PRO A 21 34.51 36.06 -48.12
CA PRO A 21 35.38 35.91 -46.93
C PRO A 21 36.00 37.18 -46.24
N SER A 22 36.65 36.93 -45.09
CA SER A 22 37.95 37.47 -44.56
C SER A 22 38.28 38.98 -44.46
N HIS A 23 38.66 39.41 -43.24
CA HIS A 23 40.03 39.84 -42.80
C HIS A 23 39.96 40.01 -41.25
N SER A 24 40.76 39.39 -40.36
CA SER A 24 42.23 39.39 -40.14
C SER A 24 42.78 40.71 -39.57
N ALA A 25 43.65 40.76 -38.56
CA ALA A 25 44.22 39.72 -37.68
C ALA A 25 44.84 40.36 -36.42
N ALA A 26 45.07 39.56 -35.37
CA ALA A 26 45.98 39.87 -34.25
C ALA A 26 46.40 38.58 -33.52
N GLU A 27 47.40 37.89 -34.05
CA GLU A 27 48.19 36.89 -33.31
C GLU A 27 49.17 37.68 -32.38
N SER A 28 49.86 37.14 -31.37
CA SER A 28 50.14 35.75 -30.98
C SER A 28 50.54 35.69 -29.50
N LEU A 29 50.42 34.51 -28.87
CA LEU A 29 51.49 33.97 -28.02
C LEU A 29 51.43 32.43 -28.05
N GLU A 30 52.17 31.82 -28.98
CA GLU A 30 52.18 30.37 -29.18
C GLU A 30 53.16 29.60 -28.28
N ALA A 31 52.73 28.40 -27.89
CA ALA A 31 53.42 27.11 -27.90
C ALA A 31 54.95 26.98 -27.60
N ARG A 32 55.25 26.10 -26.63
CA ARG A 32 56.43 25.21 -26.48
C ARG A 32 56.12 24.27 -25.30
N LEU A 33 56.39 22.96 -25.27
CA LEU A 33 57.04 22.01 -26.20
C LEU A 33 56.54 20.58 -25.87
N CYS A 34 56.67 19.63 -26.81
CA CYS A 34 56.57 18.18 -26.52
C CYS A 34 57.96 17.55 -26.37
N ALA A 35 58.19 16.72 -25.34
CA ALA A 35 59.10 15.55 -25.31
C ALA A 35 59.38 15.08 -23.85
N GLY A 36 59.53 13.77 -23.63
CA GLY A 36 60.05 13.20 -22.36
C GLY A 36 59.54 11.78 -22.07
N SER A 37 60.37 10.91 -21.50
CA SER A 37 60.03 9.50 -21.22
C SER A 37 60.83 8.94 -20.04
N LEU A 38 60.31 7.83 -19.45
CA LEU A 38 60.94 6.82 -18.56
C LEU A 38 60.64 6.91 -17.05
N ASN A 39 60.09 5.78 -16.53
CA ASN A 39 60.42 5.01 -15.31
C ASN A 39 60.57 5.77 -13.95
N ALA A 40 60.11 5.28 -12.78
CA ALA A 40 59.98 3.90 -12.30
C ALA A 40 59.20 3.79 -10.95
N LEU A 41 59.05 2.55 -10.44
CA LEU A 41 58.66 2.14 -9.06
C LEU A 41 57.13 2.19 -8.74
N PRO A 42 56.64 1.43 -7.73
CA PRO A 42 56.68 -0.04 -7.73
C PRO A 42 55.34 -0.71 -7.32
N THR A 43 55.26 -2.03 -7.49
CA THR A 43 54.09 -2.87 -7.14
C THR A 43 53.86 -3.04 -5.63
N LEU A 44 52.60 -3.00 -5.20
CA LEU A 44 52.13 -3.53 -3.91
C LEU A 44 50.92 -4.46 -4.12
N LEU A 45 51.18 -5.78 -4.17
CA LEU A 45 50.29 -6.89 -3.78
C LEU A 45 51.08 -8.21 -3.94
N PRO A 46 50.96 -9.21 -3.02
CA PRO A 46 51.67 -10.48 -3.14
C PRO A 46 50.96 -11.48 -4.08
N PRO A 47 51.69 -12.33 -4.81
CA PRO A 47 51.11 -13.25 -5.79
C PRO A 47 50.78 -14.66 -5.24
N ASN A 48 49.95 -15.38 -6.00
CA ASN A 48 49.64 -16.82 -5.97
C ASN A 48 48.78 -17.39 -4.82
N LEU A 49 47.56 -17.80 -5.17
CA LEU A 49 47.16 -19.21 -5.11
C LEU A 49 46.44 -19.59 -6.43
N ASP A 50 46.52 -20.86 -6.82
CA ASP A 50 46.11 -21.36 -8.15
C ASP A 50 44.58 -21.47 -8.36
N PRO A 51 44.09 -21.42 -9.62
CA PRO A 51 42.67 -21.46 -9.93
C PRO A 51 42.06 -22.87 -9.77
N ALA A 52 40.94 -22.95 -9.05
CA ALA A 52 40.04 -24.11 -9.06
C ALA A 52 39.17 -24.11 -10.33
N PRO A 53 38.77 -25.29 -10.87
CA PRO A 53 38.15 -25.38 -12.19
C PRO A 53 36.69 -24.89 -12.23
N HIS A 54 36.32 -24.26 -13.35
CA HIS A 54 34.95 -23.81 -13.61
C HIS A 54 33.93 -24.98 -13.57
N PRO A 55 32.81 -24.86 -12.82
CA PRO A 55 31.64 -25.68 -13.08
C PRO A 55 30.98 -25.23 -14.39
N THR A 56 30.75 -26.18 -15.31
CA THR A 56 30.03 -25.90 -16.58
C THR A 56 28.59 -25.46 -16.34
N PRO A 57 28.04 -24.53 -17.15
CA PRO A 57 26.71 -23.96 -16.91
C PRO A 57 25.60 -25.00 -17.08
N ALA A 58 24.82 -25.21 -16.02
CA ALA A 58 23.52 -25.84 -16.12
C ALA A 58 22.54 -24.91 -16.87
N ALA A 59 21.59 -25.47 -17.61
CA ALA A 59 20.80 -24.73 -18.59
C ALA A 59 19.94 -23.61 -17.96
N LYS A 60 20.20 -22.35 -18.36
CA LYS A 60 19.29 -21.22 -18.08
C LYS A 60 17.94 -21.47 -18.75
N ALA A 61 16.89 -21.66 -17.97
CA ALA A 61 15.53 -21.78 -18.48
C ALA A 61 14.91 -20.41 -18.73
N GLY A 62 14.63 -20.07 -19.99
CA GLY A 62 13.52 -19.21 -20.37
C GLY A 62 13.52 -17.73 -19.95
N ILE A 63 14.65 -17.14 -19.55
CA ILE A 63 14.75 -15.67 -19.44
C ILE A 63 14.67 -15.08 -20.85
N SER A 64 13.74 -14.15 -21.09
CA SER A 64 13.76 -13.32 -22.30
C SER A 64 15.00 -12.44 -22.29
N SER A 65 15.89 -12.59 -23.27
CA SER A 65 17.12 -11.82 -23.37
C SER A 65 16.86 -10.32 -23.23
N PRO A 66 17.70 -9.56 -22.49
CA PRO A 66 17.65 -8.10 -22.56
C PRO A 66 17.91 -7.63 -23.99
N SER A 67 17.45 -6.42 -24.32
CA SER A 67 17.86 -5.74 -25.55
C SER A 67 19.38 -5.56 -25.58
N ALA A 68 20.00 -5.68 -26.75
CA ALA A 68 21.46 -5.65 -26.93
C ALA A 68 22.14 -4.28 -26.65
N ASP A 69 21.41 -3.34 -26.05
CA ASP A 69 21.74 -1.92 -25.91
C ASP A 69 21.71 -1.44 -24.44
N SER A 70 21.67 -2.35 -23.43
CA SER A 70 21.76 -1.97 -22.01
C SER A 70 22.96 -2.57 -21.28
N LEU A 71 23.55 -1.76 -20.40
CA LEU A 71 24.75 -2.01 -19.62
C LEU A 71 24.38 -2.02 -18.13
N ARG A 72 24.68 -3.13 -17.44
CA ARG A 72 24.37 -3.30 -16.02
C ARG A 72 25.60 -2.99 -15.16
N ILE A 73 25.40 -2.24 -14.09
CA ILE A 73 26.48 -1.74 -13.22
C ILE A 73 26.15 -2.15 -11.79
N ALA A 74 26.98 -3.04 -11.23
CA ALA A 74 26.93 -3.40 -9.82
C ALA A 74 27.53 -2.27 -8.99
N TRP A 75 26.92 -1.91 -7.85
CA TRP A 75 27.46 -0.88 -6.96
C TRP A 75 27.21 -1.19 -5.48
N ASP A 76 27.97 -0.55 -4.58
CA ASP A 76 27.74 -0.59 -3.14
C ASP A 76 28.47 0.56 -2.41
N PHE A 77 28.19 0.75 -1.12
CA PHE A 77 28.89 1.68 -0.23
C PHE A 77 29.82 0.90 0.71
N ARG A 78 31.11 0.80 0.37
CA ARG A 78 32.11 0.05 1.16
C ARG A 78 33.35 0.86 1.47
N ASP A 79 34.06 0.46 2.52
CA ASP A 79 35.38 0.97 2.87
C ASP A 79 36.39 0.71 1.74
N LEU A 80 37.34 1.64 1.56
CA LEU A 80 38.52 1.41 0.74
C LEU A 80 39.63 0.75 1.58
N PRO A 81 40.60 0.06 0.96
CA PRO A 81 41.81 -0.35 1.64
C PRO A 81 42.45 0.84 2.37
N ASP A 82 42.65 0.68 3.68
CA ASP A 82 43.22 1.67 4.59
C ASP A 82 42.46 3.03 4.73
N SER A 83 41.23 3.16 4.20
CA SER A 83 40.36 4.32 4.46
C SER A 83 38.88 3.94 4.65
N PRO A 84 38.26 4.26 5.81
CA PRO A 84 36.85 4.03 6.01
C PRO A 84 35.99 4.91 5.09
N ASN A 85 34.80 4.42 4.76
CA ASN A 85 33.78 5.19 4.07
C ASN A 85 32.96 5.98 5.10
N LEU A 86 33.00 7.32 4.99
CA LEU A 86 32.32 8.24 5.89
C LEU A 86 30.92 8.65 5.38
N ILE A 87 30.46 8.07 4.27
CA ILE A 87 29.15 8.34 3.68
C ILE A 87 28.03 7.87 4.61
N ASN A 88 27.31 8.82 5.21
CA ASN A 88 26.18 8.52 6.08
C ASN A 88 24.89 8.22 5.27
N SER A 89 23.84 7.71 5.92
CA SER A 89 22.62 7.25 5.23
C SER A 89 21.92 8.31 4.37
N GLU A 90 21.97 9.58 4.75
CA GLU A 90 21.43 10.70 3.94
C GLU A 90 22.22 10.83 2.63
N GLN A 91 23.54 10.83 2.76
CA GLN A 91 24.48 10.95 1.64
C GLN A 91 24.43 9.70 0.73
N GLN A 92 24.14 8.53 1.30
CA GLN A 92 23.87 7.29 0.55
C GLN A 92 22.60 7.41 -0.29
N ARG A 93 21.48 7.90 0.27
CA ARG A 93 20.24 8.18 -0.50
C ARG A 93 20.51 9.18 -1.64
N ILE A 94 21.27 10.24 -1.40
CA ILE A 94 21.60 11.25 -2.44
C ILE A 94 22.47 10.65 -3.56
N ALA A 95 23.39 9.74 -3.24
CA ALA A 95 24.13 8.97 -4.24
C ALA A 95 23.22 8.02 -5.04
N GLU A 96 22.30 7.30 -4.39
CA GLU A 96 21.31 6.43 -5.05
C GLU A 96 20.40 7.22 -6.01
N GLN A 97 19.96 8.42 -5.62
CA GLN A 97 19.22 9.34 -6.48
C GLN A 97 20.03 9.76 -7.72
N ALA A 98 21.33 10.04 -7.56
CA ALA A 98 22.21 10.39 -8.68
C ALA A 98 22.39 9.23 -9.68
N LEU A 99 22.44 7.98 -9.20
CA LEU A 99 22.43 6.79 -10.07
C LEU A 99 21.11 6.68 -10.85
N HIS A 100 19.96 6.81 -10.18
CA HIS A 100 18.65 6.74 -10.83
C HIS A 100 18.42 7.87 -11.85
N ALA A 101 18.98 9.06 -11.62
CA ALA A 101 18.93 10.14 -12.60
C ALA A 101 19.69 9.77 -13.92
N TRP A 102 20.79 9.02 -13.83
CA TRP A 102 21.48 8.47 -15.00
C TRP A 102 20.69 7.34 -15.69
N GLU A 103 19.94 6.52 -14.96
CA GLU A 103 19.01 5.54 -15.57
C GLU A 103 17.91 6.26 -16.37
N GLN A 104 17.33 7.31 -15.81
CA GLN A 104 16.29 8.12 -16.47
C GLN A 104 16.84 8.86 -17.69
N ALA A 105 17.97 9.57 -17.56
CA ALA A 105 18.60 10.31 -18.67
C ALA A 105 19.11 9.40 -19.81
N SER A 106 19.40 8.13 -19.50
CA SER A 106 19.77 7.09 -20.46
C SER A 106 18.60 6.24 -20.98
N ALA A 107 17.38 6.48 -20.49
CA ALA A 107 16.18 5.69 -20.78
C ALA A 107 16.37 4.18 -20.51
N GLY A 108 17.03 3.83 -19.40
CA GLY A 108 17.30 2.45 -18.98
C GLY A 108 18.42 1.74 -19.75
N ARG A 109 19.26 2.49 -20.50
CA ARG A 109 20.49 1.95 -21.11
C ARG A 109 21.59 1.71 -20.09
N PHE A 110 21.67 2.53 -19.04
CA PHE A 110 22.39 2.17 -17.82
C PHE A 110 21.40 1.63 -16.79
N GLN A 111 21.79 0.57 -16.10
CA GLN A 111 20.97 -0.11 -15.09
C GLN A 111 21.85 -0.42 -13.87
N PHE A 112 21.67 0.38 -12.82
CA PHE A 112 22.43 0.27 -11.58
C PHE A 112 21.74 -0.71 -10.64
N TYR A 113 22.48 -1.63 -10.03
CA TYR A 113 21.94 -2.55 -9.04
C TYR A 113 22.91 -2.74 -7.88
N ARG A 114 22.38 -2.73 -6.65
CA ARG A 114 23.22 -2.90 -5.46
C ARG A 114 23.70 -4.35 -5.36
N ASP A 115 24.99 -4.55 -5.13
CA ASP A 115 25.59 -5.86 -4.91
C ASP A 115 26.55 -5.80 -3.71
N THR A 116 26.11 -6.32 -2.57
CA THR A 116 26.88 -6.40 -1.33
C THR A 116 27.77 -7.65 -1.24
N SER A 117 27.81 -8.47 -2.29
CA SER A 117 28.42 -9.82 -2.29
C SER A 117 29.61 -9.96 -3.24
N SER A 118 29.60 -9.30 -4.40
CA SER A 118 30.69 -9.36 -5.37
C SER A 118 31.95 -8.61 -4.88
N PRO A 119 33.18 -9.01 -5.29
CA PRO A 119 34.42 -8.33 -4.90
C PRO A 119 34.45 -6.82 -5.18
N LEU A 120 35.20 -6.06 -4.36
CA LEU A 120 35.27 -4.59 -4.45
C LEU A 120 35.79 -4.10 -5.81
N ASP A 121 36.69 -4.85 -6.43
CA ASP A 121 37.26 -4.61 -7.77
C ASP A 121 36.34 -5.04 -8.92
N SER A 122 35.12 -5.52 -8.63
CA SER A 122 34.10 -5.91 -9.62
C SER A 122 32.83 -5.05 -9.59
N ILE A 123 32.81 -4.01 -8.75
CA ILE A 123 31.68 -3.08 -8.59
C ILE A 123 32.11 -1.62 -8.79
N LEU A 124 31.13 -0.72 -8.92
CA LEU A 124 31.27 0.70 -8.63
C LEU A 124 31.18 0.90 -7.11
N ASN A 125 32.30 1.17 -6.45
CA ASN A 125 32.26 1.59 -5.04
C ASN A 125 31.96 3.08 -4.96
N ILE A 126 31.06 3.48 -4.06
CA ILE A 126 30.66 4.88 -3.87
C ILE A 126 30.94 5.30 -2.42
N GLY A 127 31.38 6.53 -2.20
CA GLY A 127 31.63 7.00 -0.84
C GLY A 127 32.12 8.43 -0.68
N ILE A 128 32.46 8.74 0.57
CA ILE A 128 33.04 10.01 1.02
C ILE A 128 34.18 9.68 2.00
N GLY A 129 35.35 10.28 1.87
CA GLY A 129 36.50 9.99 2.73
C GLY A 129 37.70 10.87 2.42
N SER A 130 38.84 10.67 3.10
CA SER A 130 40.05 11.41 2.75
C SER A 130 40.60 10.93 1.41
N LEU A 131 40.80 11.88 0.49
CA LEU A 131 41.48 11.66 -0.79
C LEU A 131 42.96 11.28 -0.62
N ASP A 132 43.57 11.45 0.57
CA ASP A 132 44.99 11.10 0.80
C ASP A 132 45.21 9.59 0.57
N SER A 133 44.18 8.77 0.82
CA SER A 133 44.14 7.33 0.53
C SER A 133 44.31 6.99 -0.96
N LEU A 134 43.97 7.94 -1.84
CA LEU A 134 44.11 7.87 -3.29
C LEU A 134 45.39 8.60 -3.79
N ASN A 135 46.26 9.04 -2.87
CA ASN A 135 47.43 9.90 -3.11
C ASN A 135 47.08 11.30 -3.64
N LEU A 136 45.90 11.82 -3.30
CA LEU A 136 45.39 13.14 -3.70
C LEU A 136 45.16 14.01 -2.44
N PRO A 137 45.50 15.30 -2.41
CA PRO A 137 45.42 16.07 -1.15
C PRO A 137 43.98 16.28 -0.67
N SER A 138 43.65 15.79 0.53
CA SER A 138 42.38 16.09 1.21
C SER A 138 42.46 17.44 1.94
N VAL A 139 41.97 18.51 1.32
CA VAL A 139 42.03 19.89 1.86
C VAL A 139 40.82 20.73 1.44
N PRO A 140 40.21 21.54 2.33
CA PRO A 140 39.02 22.32 1.98
C PRO A 140 39.29 23.43 0.96
N GLY A 141 38.38 23.58 -0.01
CA GLY A 141 38.58 24.35 -1.24
C GLY A 141 39.55 23.66 -2.22
N GLY A 142 39.66 22.33 -2.15
CA GLY A 142 40.66 21.53 -2.85
C GLY A 142 40.13 20.78 -4.07
N LEU A 143 40.62 19.55 -4.26
CA LEU A 143 40.00 18.61 -5.19
C LEU A 143 38.76 18.04 -4.52
N LEU A 144 37.58 18.39 -5.03
CA LEU A 144 36.32 18.11 -4.36
C LEU A 144 35.90 16.64 -4.44
N GLY A 145 36.29 15.91 -5.48
CA GLY A 145 35.92 14.50 -5.67
C GLY A 145 36.65 13.84 -6.83
N VAL A 146 36.43 12.54 -6.99
CA VAL A 146 36.95 11.73 -8.10
C VAL A 146 35.98 10.64 -8.54
N GLY A 147 35.88 10.46 -9.85
CA GLY A 147 35.01 9.51 -10.53
C GLY A 147 35.76 8.84 -11.69
N GLY A 148 35.75 7.52 -11.76
CA GLY A 148 36.45 6.81 -12.82
C GLY A 148 36.22 5.30 -12.83
N SER A 149 36.36 4.70 -14.01
CA SER A 149 36.09 3.27 -14.24
C SER A 149 37.20 2.57 -15.02
N SER A 150 37.24 1.24 -14.88
CA SER A 150 38.13 0.34 -15.59
C SER A 150 37.28 -0.54 -16.52
N LEU A 151 37.37 -0.31 -17.83
CA LEU A 151 36.54 -0.99 -18.83
C LEU A 151 37.23 -2.25 -19.36
N LEU A 152 36.97 -3.39 -18.71
CA LEU A 152 37.37 -4.71 -19.20
C LEU A 152 36.32 -5.28 -20.16
N ASN A 153 36.48 -5.00 -21.46
CA ASN A 153 35.65 -5.54 -22.53
C ASN A 153 35.86 -7.06 -22.73
N ALA A 154 35.23 -7.89 -21.89
CA ALA A 154 35.06 -9.32 -22.11
C ALA A 154 33.75 -9.56 -22.89
N PRO A 155 33.75 -10.30 -24.02
CA PRO A 155 32.60 -10.37 -24.94
C PRO A 155 31.39 -11.20 -24.43
N GLU A 156 31.43 -11.69 -23.19
CA GLU A 156 30.33 -12.44 -22.57
C GLU A 156 29.87 -11.84 -21.22
N ASP A 157 30.55 -10.81 -20.70
CA ASP A 157 30.13 -10.10 -19.48
C ASP A 157 30.45 -8.60 -19.58
N HIS A 158 29.41 -7.78 -19.66
CA HIS A 158 29.50 -6.32 -19.75
C HIS A 158 29.33 -5.71 -18.35
N SER A 159 30.42 -5.55 -17.61
CA SER A 159 30.43 -4.93 -16.27
C SER A 159 31.32 -3.68 -16.22
N VAL A 160 30.80 -2.63 -15.60
CA VAL A 160 31.59 -1.44 -15.22
C VAL A 160 31.94 -1.56 -13.75
N HIS A 161 33.24 -1.50 -13.44
CA HIS A 161 33.76 -1.37 -12.08
C HIS A 161 34.60 -0.10 -11.98
N GLY A 162 34.62 0.51 -10.80
CA GLY A 162 35.14 1.86 -10.64
C GLY A 162 34.90 2.45 -9.26
N LEU A 163 35.12 3.76 -9.16
CA LEU A 163 35.05 4.52 -7.93
C LEU A 163 34.32 5.84 -8.18
N VAL A 164 33.44 6.23 -7.25
CA VAL A 164 33.01 7.62 -7.03
C VAL A 164 33.30 7.96 -5.57
N TRP A 165 34.18 8.91 -5.33
CA TRP A 165 34.65 9.26 -3.98
C TRP A 165 34.79 10.76 -3.82
N LEU A 166 34.02 11.34 -2.89
CA LEU A 166 34.05 12.78 -2.61
C LEU A 166 34.93 13.07 -1.38
N ASP A 167 35.57 14.25 -1.34
CA ASP A 167 36.47 14.59 -0.23
C ASP A 167 35.69 14.86 1.06
N SER A 168 36.03 14.13 2.13
CA SER A 168 35.53 14.36 3.48
C SER A 168 35.98 15.68 4.13
N SER A 169 36.93 16.41 3.53
CA SER A 169 37.31 17.74 3.99
C SER A 169 36.28 18.83 3.62
N GLU A 170 35.40 18.56 2.65
CA GLU A 170 34.43 19.53 2.13
C GLU A 170 33.08 19.52 2.86
N ALA A 171 32.43 20.68 2.88
CA ALA A 171 31.14 20.90 3.52
C ALA A 171 29.97 20.62 2.55
N TRP A 172 29.71 19.34 2.29
CA TRP A 172 28.61 18.89 1.44
C TRP A 172 27.23 19.27 1.97
N SER A 173 26.36 19.75 1.08
CA SER A 173 24.94 20.03 1.34
C SER A 173 24.06 19.31 0.33
N GLY A 174 22.93 18.73 0.77
CA GLY A 174 21.88 18.19 -0.13
C GLY A 174 20.72 19.17 -0.37
N ASP A 175 20.62 20.17 0.49
CA ASP A 175 19.43 21.02 0.68
C ASP A 175 19.70 22.52 0.34
N SER A 176 20.84 22.81 -0.29
CA SER A 176 21.25 24.17 -0.66
C SER A 176 20.54 24.69 -1.91
N THR A 177 19.60 25.62 -1.74
CA THR A 177 19.06 26.45 -2.84
C THR A 177 20.00 27.57 -3.30
N ALA A 178 21.24 27.62 -2.79
CA ALA A 178 22.24 28.64 -3.11
C ALA A 178 23.32 28.07 -4.05
N ALA A 179 23.39 28.62 -5.27
CA ALA A 179 24.31 28.23 -6.34
C ALA A 179 25.80 28.62 -6.10
N SER A 180 26.25 28.59 -4.84
CA SER A 180 27.60 29.00 -4.40
C SER A 180 28.19 28.09 -3.31
N GLN A 181 27.62 26.90 -3.11
CA GLN A 181 28.20 25.81 -2.31
C GLN A 181 28.15 24.51 -3.13
N PRO A 182 29.04 23.54 -2.86
CA PRO A 182 29.03 22.25 -3.55
C PRO A 182 27.78 21.44 -3.15
N ASP A 183 26.93 21.20 -4.14
CA ASP A 183 25.72 20.40 -4.02
C ASP A 183 26.06 18.91 -4.16
N LEU A 184 25.62 18.12 -3.18
CA LEU A 184 26.01 16.72 -3.06
C LEU A 184 25.41 15.83 -4.15
N PHE A 185 24.16 16.11 -4.57
CA PHE A 185 23.54 15.41 -5.69
C PHE A 185 24.30 15.68 -6.99
N THR A 186 24.60 16.94 -7.27
CA THR A 186 25.35 17.36 -8.46
C THR A 186 26.74 16.74 -8.49
N ALA A 187 27.44 16.67 -7.35
CA ALA A 187 28.75 16.03 -7.25
C ALA A 187 28.70 14.52 -7.54
N PHE A 188 27.81 13.75 -6.88
CA PHE A 188 27.66 12.32 -7.16
C PHE A 188 27.21 12.06 -8.62
N ALA A 189 26.33 12.91 -9.17
CA ALA A 189 25.89 12.79 -10.56
C ALA A 189 27.02 13.09 -11.55
N HIS A 190 27.85 14.10 -11.29
CA HIS A 190 29.00 14.47 -12.12
C HIS A 190 30.03 13.33 -12.17
N GLU A 191 30.49 12.85 -11.01
CA GLU A 191 31.50 11.79 -10.93
C GLU A 191 30.98 10.44 -11.49
N THR A 192 29.68 10.16 -11.34
CA THR A 192 29.05 9.01 -12.01
C THR A 192 29.09 9.16 -13.54
N GLY A 193 28.99 10.39 -14.07
CA GLY A 193 29.16 10.66 -15.49
C GLY A 193 30.55 10.29 -16.01
N HIS A 194 31.62 10.52 -15.23
CA HIS A 194 32.97 10.06 -15.56
C HIS A 194 33.09 8.53 -15.52
N VAL A 195 32.46 7.83 -14.56
CA VAL A 195 32.36 6.36 -14.53
C VAL A 195 31.69 5.81 -15.80
N LEU A 196 30.69 6.52 -16.31
CA LEU A 196 30.00 6.24 -17.59
C LEU A 196 30.80 6.69 -18.84
N GLY A 197 32.01 7.20 -18.69
CA GLY A 197 32.92 7.56 -19.78
C GLY A 197 32.63 8.93 -20.42
N LEU A 198 31.90 9.82 -19.74
CA LEU A 198 31.63 11.18 -20.22
C LEU A 198 32.75 12.14 -19.77
N PRO A 199 33.34 12.93 -20.69
CA PRO A 199 34.25 14.01 -20.35
C PRO A 199 33.49 15.26 -19.89
N ASP A 200 34.23 16.21 -19.31
CA ASP A 200 33.73 17.56 -19.04
C ASP A 200 33.19 18.26 -20.29
N THR A 201 32.25 19.17 -20.02
CA THR A 201 31.53 20.00 -20.98
C THR A 201 31.49 21.44 -20.49
N ALA A 202 30.85 22.34 -21.25
CA ALA A 202 30.64 23.72 -20.84
C ALA A 202 29.25 23.98 -20.21
N SER A 203 28.41 22.95 -20.02
CA SER A 203 26.99 23.12 -19.65
C SER A 203 26.29 21.81 -19.27
N GLY A 204 25.38 21.85 -18.29
CA GLY A 204 24.68 20.68 -17.75
C GLY A 204 25.46 20.05 -16.58
N VAL A 205 25.05 18.86 -16.14
CA VAL A 205 25.65 18.17 -14.96
C VAL A 205 27.15 17.90 -15.13
N MET A 206 27.63 17.74 -16.37
CA MET A 206 29.04 17.54 -16.71
C MET A 206 29.82 18.87 -16.94
N ASN A 207 29.42 20.00 -16.33
CA ASN A 207 30.03 21.31 -16.60
C ASN A 207 31.33 21.62 -15.81
N GLY A 208 31.87 20.63 -15.09
CA GLY A 208 33.03 20.76 -14.20
C GLY A 208 32.76 21.51 -12.88
N SER A 209 31.50 21.84 -12.57
CA SER A 209 31.11 22.66 -11.41
C SER A 209 30.01 21.97 -10.61
N TYR A 210 30.31 21.55 -9.38
CA TYR A 210 29.32 20.97 -8.43
C TYR A 210 28.30 22.00 -7.90
N SER A 211 28.04 23.09 -8.62
CA SER A 211 27.07 24.12 -8.28
C SER A 211 25.66 23.67 -8.68
N GLY A 212 24.86 23.27 -7.69
CA GLY A 212 23.51 22.72 -7.89
C GLY A 212 22.38 23.51 -7.20
N PRO A 213 21.22 22.89 -6.99
CA PRO A 213 20.90 21.50 -7.34
C PRO A 213 20.73 21.31 -8.86
N ALA A 214 21.44 20.33 -9.44
CA ALA A 214 21.22 19.92 -10.82
C ALA A 214 19.89 19.17 -10.96
N THR A 215 19.19 19.37 -12.07
CA THR A 215 17.91 18.71 -12.37
C THR A 215 18.08 17.67 -13.47
N ILE A 216 17.09 16.79 -13.69
CA ILE A 216 17.09 15.86 -14.83
C ILE A 216 17.20 16.56 -16.20
N GLY A 217 16.86 17.86 -16.29
CA GLY A 217 17.06 18.68 -17.49
C GLY A 217 18.51 19.07 -17.77
N ASP A 218 19.39 18.97 -16.78
CA ASP A 218 20.83 19.25 -16.88
C ASP A 218 21.65 18.03 -17.31
N PHE A 219 21.07 16.82 -17.25
CA PHE A 219 21.71 15.60 -17.73
C PHE A 219 21.72 15.56 -19.27
N PRO A 220 22.80 15.08 -19.91
CA PRO A 220 22.84 14.95 -21.36
C PRO A 220 21.82 13.91 -21.82
N ASN A 221 21.05 14.22 -22.88
CA ASN A 221 20.08 13.26 -23.42
C ASN A 221 20.80 12.13 -24.18
N LEU A 222 20.84 10.95 -23.58
CA LEU A 222 21.52 9.76 -24.12
C LEU A 222 20.58 8.80 -24.87
N SER A 223 19.31 9.16 -25.09
CA SER A 223 18.34 8.32 -25.81
C SER A 223 18.57 8.27 -27.32
N SER A 224 19.08 9.36 -27.91
CA SER A 224 19.15 9.54 -29.38
C SER A 224 20.44 8.99 -30.01
N PRO A 225 20.38 8.16 -31.07
CA PRO A 225 21.57 7.71 -31.79
C PRO A 225 22.33 8.90 -32.41
N GLY A 226 23.55 9.14 -31.94
CA GLY A 226 24.42 10.21 -32.41
C GLY A 226 24.54 11.44 -31.50
N SER A 227 23.98 11.43 -30.28
CA SER A 227 24.42 12.38 -29.24
C SER A 227 25.84 12.02 -28.74
N SER A 228 26.55 12.96 -28.12
CA SER A 228 27.98 12.82 -27.77
C SER A 228 28.31 11.63 -26.85
N GLY A 229 27.36 11.12 -26.07
CA GLY A 229 27.53 9.91 -25.26
C GLY A 229 27.29 8.57 -25.99
N SER A 230 26.97 8.58 -27.29
CA SER A 230 26.65 7.35 -28.06
C SER A 230 27.78 6.31 -28.11
N ASN A 231 29.02 6.74 -27.81
CA ASN A 231 30.20 5.87 -27.78
C ASN A 231 30.29 5.00 -26.52
N ALA A 232 29.56 5.33 -25.44
CA ALA A 232 29.56 4.56 -24.20
C ALA A 232 28.80 3.23 -24.27
N VAL A 233 28.00 3.02 -25.34
CA VAL A 233 27.08 1.88 -25.48
C VAL A 233 27.21 1.18 -26.84
N THR A 234 28.32 1.36 -27.58
CA THR A 234 28.51 0.73 -28.91
C THR A 234 29.38 -0.55 -28.86
N PRO A 235 28.82 -1.75 -29.12
CA PRO A 235 29.62 -2.98 -29.17
C PRO A 235 30.70 -2.92 -30.25
N GLY A 236 31.95 -3.24 -29.89
CA GLY A 236 33.08 -3.31 -30.83
C GLY A 236 33.77 -1.98 -31.17
N SER A 237 33.40 -0.87 -30.51
CA SER A 237 34.13 0.39 -30.55
C SER A 237 35.29 0.35 -29.55
N SER A 238 36.54 0.42 -30.02
CA SER A 238 37.71 0.51 -29.14
C SER A 238 38.06 1.98 -28.85
N THR A 239 37.63 2.49 -27.69
CA THR A 239 38.49 3.43 -26.96
C THR A 239 39.77 2.69 -26.62
N ALA A 240 40.92 3.33 -26.79
CA ALA A 240 42.21 2.66 -26.58
C ALA A 240 42.36 2.33 -25.09
N ALA A 241 42.77 1.09 -24.78
CA ALA A 241 43.01 0.68 -23.41
C ALA A 241 44.03 1.62 -22.75
N ALA A 242 43.58 2.34 -21.71
CA ALA A 242 44.43 3.06 -20.79
C ALA A 242 45.29 2.01 -20.06
N GLY A 243 46.50 1.77 -20.59
CA GLY A 243 47.39 0.73 -20.07
C GLY A 243 47.75 0.98 -18.59
N PRO A 244 48.13 -0.06 -17.85
CA PRO A 244 48.53 0.07 -16.44
C PRO A 244 49.69 1.08 -16.33
N GLY A 245 49.44 2.23 -15.71
CA GLY A 245 50.32 3.39 -15.70
C GLY A 245 49.79 4.65 -16.40
N THR A 246 48.51 4.70 -16.81
CA THR A 246 47.90 5.94 -17.31
C THR A 246 47.63 6.90 -16.15
N THR A 247 48.36 8.01 -16.11
CA THR A 247 48.30 9.00 -15.01
C THR A 247 47.02 9.82 -15.07
N VAL A 248 46.29 9.91 -13.95
CA VAL A 248 45.24 10.92 -13.77
C VAL A 248 45.92 12.28 -13.64
N THR A 249 45.62 13.21 -14.55
CA THR A 249 46.05 14.61 -14.47
C THR A 249 44.82 15.48 -14.26
N ALA A 250 44.83 16.25 -13.18
CA ALA A 250 43.80 17.21 -12.74
C ALA A 250 43.58 18.36 -13.76
N GLU A 251 42.66 19.31 -13.61
CA GLU A 251 42.02 19.88 -12.41
C GLU A 251 40.60 20.41 -12.71
N SER A 252 39.75 20.54 -11.69
CA SER A 252 38.66 21.55 -11.68
C SER A 252 38.67 22.35 -10.37
N PRO A 253 38.81 23.69 -10.42
CA PRO A 253 38.89 24.52 -9.21
C PRO A 253 37.59 25.31 -8.92
N ALA A 254 37.08 25.22 -7.69
CA ALA A 254 35.96 26.03 -7.20
C ALA A 254 36.40 26.99 -6.08
N VAL A 255 36.03 28.28 -6.18
CA VAL A 255 36.41 29.33 -5.22
C VAL A 255 35.20 29.75 -4.37
N THR A 256 35.38 29.90 -3.06
CA THR A 256 34.33 30.29 -2.10
C THR A 256 34.63 31.63 -1.42
N GLU A 257 33.59 32.43 -1.14
CA GLU A 257 33.64 33.58 -0.23
C GLU A 257 32.30 33.81 0.49
N GLY A 258 32.36 34.25 1.76
CA GLY A 258 31.31 35.08 2.38
C GLY A 258 30.24 34.38 3.25
N LYS A 259 30.46 34.34 4.58
CA LYS A 259 29.45 33.93 5.59
C LYS A 259 29.05 35.11 6.49
N PRO A 260 27.75 35.31 6.75
CA PRO A 260 27.26 35.60 8.11
C PRO A 260 26.04 34.69 8.45
N PRO A 261 25.26 34.86 9.55
CA PRO A 261 25.12 33.79 10.53
C PRO A 261 23.81 32.98 10.49
N VAL A 262 23.89 31.82 11.14
CA VAL A 262 22.85 30.78 11.28
C VAL A 262 21.52 31.30 11.83
N ALA A 263 20.42 30.90 11.19
CA ALA A 263 19.10 30.76 11.83
C ALA A 263 18.90 29.30 12.26
N THR A 264 18.24 29.06 13.40
CA THR A 264 18.12 27.73 14.01
C THR A 264 17.14 26.83 13.27
N THR A 265 17.59 25.69 12.74
CA THR A 265 16.72 24.61 12.30
C THR A 265 16.08 23.90 13.50
N SER A 266 14.76 23.81 13.51
CA SER A 266 14.03 22.93 14.42
C SER A 266 14.29 21.48 14.03
N HIS A 267 14.91 20.70 14.92
CA HIS A 267 14.91 19.24 14.76
C HIS A 267 13.47 18.74 14.93
N PHE A 268 12.92 18.11 13.89
CA PHE A 268 11.76 17.25 14.05
C PHE A 268 12.21 15.98 14.79
N PRO A 269 11.49 15.53 15.83
CA PRO A 269 11.83 14.29 16.52
C PRO A 269 11.53 13.10 15.60
N VAL A 270 12.51 12.22 15.39
CA VAL A 270 12.28 10.94 14.70
C VAL A 270 11.43 10.06 15.61
N TYR A 271 10.14 9.97 15.31
CA TYR A 271 9.20 9.11 16.03
C TYR A 271 9.44 7.65 15.66
N GLY A 272 9.62 6.79 16.67
CA GLY A 272 9.61 5.35 16.47
C GLY A 272 8.18 4.82 16.35
N LEU A 273 8.02 3.60 15.82
CA LEU A 273 6.72 2.90 15.74
C LEU A 273 6.03 2.67 17.10
N GLY A 274 6.73 2.92 18.21
CA GLY A 274 6.22 2.87 19.60
C GLY A 274 5.83 4.22 20.21
N ASP A 275 6.01 5.34 19.49
CA ASP A 275 5.62 6.68 19.94
C ASP A 275 4.18 7.04 19.52
N PRO A 276 3.54 8.07 20.11
CA PRO A 276 2.21 8.52 19.70
C PRO A 276 2.21 9.02 18.26
N GLN A 277 1.55 8.27 17.37
CA GLN A 277 1.67 8.44 15.92
C GLN A 277 1.01 9.74 15.40
N LEU A 278 0.03 10.26 16.15
CA LEU A 278 -0.59 11.57 15.98
C LEU A 278 -0.73 12.26 17.35
N THR A 279 -0.47 13.57 17.43
CA THR A 279 -0.74 14.37 18.63
C THR A 279 -2.17 14.92 18.62
N ALA A 280 -2.74 15.17 19.79
CA ALA A 280 -4.07 15.78 19.91
C ALA A 280 -4.17 17.17 19.23
N ALA A 281 -3.05 17.88 19.07
CA ALA A 281 -3.00 19.16 18.35
C ALA A 281 -3.12 18.97 16.83
N GLU A 282 -2.38 18.03 16.25
CA GLU A 282 -2.48 17.63 14.84
C GLU A 282 -3.87 17.11 14.49
N VAL A 283 -4.48 16.32 15.37
CA VAL A 283 -5.88 15.87 15.24
C VAL A 283 -6.84 17.06 15.19
N GLY A 284 -6.62 18.08 16.02
CA GLY A 284 -7.35 19.35 15.93
C GLY A 284 -7.17 20.05 14.58
N THR A 285 -5.92 20.17 14.12
CA THR A 285 -5.57 20.77 12.81
C THR A 285 -6.22 20.03 11.64
N LEU A 286 -6.30 18.70 11.67
CA LEU A 286 -6.98 17.89 10.65
C LEU A 286 -8.49 18.20 10.58
N LEU A 287 -9.16 18.34 11.74
CA LEU A 287 -10.58 18.73 11.79
C LEU A 287 -10.82 20.17 11.32
N ASP A 288 -9.89 21.09 11.62
CA ASP A 288 -9.92 22.48 11.15
C ASP A 288 -9.73 22.55 9.63
N ARG A 289 -8.68 21.90 9.09
CA ARG A 289 -8.42 21.84 7.65
C ARG A 289 -9.58 21.22 6.87
N ALA A 290 -10.17 20.13 7.38
CA ALA A 290 -11.32 19.48 6.75
C ALA A 290 -12.54 20.42 6.66
N SER A 291 -12.92 21.09 7.75
CA SER A 291 -14.06 22.02 7.73
C SER A 291 -13.77 23.30 6.92
N ALA A 292 -12.49 23.62 6.67
CA ALA A 292 -12.08 24.69 5.75
C ALA A 292 -11.99 24.27 4.28
N ALA A 293 -12.07 22.97 3.95
CA ALA A 293 -11.71 22.46 2.63
C ALA A 293 -12.71 22.80 1.51
N THR A 294 -14.00 22.94 1.84
CA THR A 294 -15.10 23.23 0.88
C THR A 294 -16.16 24.13 1.52
N PRO A 295 -17.03 24.84 0.75
CA PRO A 295 -18.02 25.75 1.31
C PRO A 295 -19.25 25.05 1.92
N SER A 296 -19.29 23.71 1.89
CA SER A 296 -20.29 22.90 2.59
C SER A 296 -20.17 23.08 4.11
N ASN A 297 -21.28 22.78 4.81
CA ASN A 297 -21.33 22.83 6.27
C ASN A 297 -22.19 21.71 6.86
N ASP A 298 -22.43 20.66 6.09
CA ASP A 298 -23.29 19.50 6.41
C ASP A 298 -22.49 18.19 6.58
N ALA A 299 -21.15 18.25 6.69
CA ALA A 299 -20.32 17.08 6.89
C ALA A 299 -20.15 16.69 8.38
N ILE A 300 -19.82 15.42 8.60
CA ILE A 300 -19.15 14.94 9.81
C ILE A 300 -17.75 14.47 9.42
N ILE A 301 -16.76 14.89 10.20
CA ILE A 301 -15.35 14.56 10.01
C ILE A 301 -14.89 13.75 11.24
N ALA A 302 -14.22 12.63 11.03
CA ALA A 302 -13.61 11.82 12.07
C ALA A 302 -12.13 11.55 11.76
N VAL A 303 -11.28 11.56 12.78
CA VAL A 303 -9.88 11.16 12.72
C VAL A 303 -9.67 9.99 13.68
N VAL A 304 -9.02 8.94 13.19
CA VAL A 304 -8.60 7.76 13.96
C VAL A 304 -7.10 7.54 13.85
N ASP A 305 -6.51 6.87 14.83
CA ASP A 305 -5.17 6.31 14.69
C ASP A 305 -5.18 5.03 13.86
N ARG A 306 -4.01 4.41 13.71
CA ARG A 306 -3.79 3.21 12.90
C ARG A 306 -4.55 1.96 13.38
N GLU A 307 -4.98 1.90 14.64
CA GLU A 307 -5.85 0.80 15.12
C GLU A 307 -7.35 1.10 14.93
N GLY A 308 -7.72 2.33 14.55
CA GLY A 308 -9.11 2.74 14.42
C GLY A 308 -9.74 3.26 15.72
N SER A 309 -8.90 3.60 16.71
CA SER A 309 -9.34 4.29 17.93
C SER A 309 -9.64 5.76 17.63
N ILE A 310 -10.76 6.27 18.16
CA ILE A 310 -11.32 7.58 17.77
C ILE A 310 -10.56 8.72 18.46
N LEU A 311 -9.83 9.52 17.69
CA LEU A 311 -8.98 10.60 18.22
C LEU A 311 -9.69 11.95 18.25
N GLY A 312 -10.52 12.24 17.25
CA GLY A 312 -11.21 13.51 17.11
C GLY A 312 -12.42 13.39 16.19
N VAL A 313 -13.51 14.06 16.52
CA VAL A 313 -14.72 14.14 15.70
C VAL A 313 -15.19 15.59 15.64
N ARG A 314 -15.62 16.03 14.45
CA ARG A 314 -16.30 17.31 14.23
C ARG A 314 -17.61 17.09 13.50
N THR A 315 -18.66 17.73 13.98
CA THR A 315 -19.94 17.86 13.28
C THR A 315 -20.08 19.30 12.81
N GLU A 316 -20.25 19.50 11.51
CA GLU A 316 -20.38 20.85 10.94
C GLU A 316 -21.71 21.52 11.29
N SER A 317 -21.79 22.84 11.08
CA SER A 317 -22.86 23.72 11.61
C SER A 317 -24.27 23.46 11.05
N GLY A 318 -24.38 22.76 9.92
CA GLY A 318 -25.62 22.28 9.32
C GLY A 318 -26.00 20.85 9.70
N VAL A 319 -25.12 20.10 10.38
CA VAL A 319 -25.46 18.76 10.89
C VAL A 319 -26.45 18.88 12.05
N SER A 320 -27.59 18.23 11.92
CA SER A 320 -28.70 18.31 12.89
C SER A 320 -29.26 16.93 13.20
N ALA A 321 -29.06 16.45 14.42
CA ALA A 321 -29.66 15.22 14.94
C ALA A 321 -30.72 15.53 16.02
N PRO A 322 -31.83 14.77 16.09
CA PRO A 322 -32.87 14.95 17.11
C PRO A 322 -32.43 14.50 18.52
N ASP A 323 -31.48 13.58 18.61
CA ASP A 323 -30.99 12.99 19.86
C ASP A 323 -29.56 12.41 19.70
N ASN A 324 -28.96 12.01 20.83
CA ASN A 324 -27.62 11.43 20.87
C ASN A 324 -27.48 10.09 20.12
N GLN A 325 -28.54 9.29 20.01
CA GLN A 325 -28.48 7.97 19.36
C GLN A 325 -28.38 8.14 17.84
N THR A 326 -29.18 9.05 17.31
CA THR A 326 -29.15 9.46 15.90
C THR A 326 -27.82 10.13 15.59
N LEU A 327 -27.34 11.03 16.47
CA LEU A 327 -26.03 11.66 16.33
C LEU A 327 -24.89 10.63 16.33
N ALA A 328 -24.93 9.62 17.20
CA ALA A 328 -23.93 8.56 17.25
C ALA A 328 -23.93 7.71 15.97
N PHE A 329 -25.11 7.34 15.46
CA PHE A 329 -25.23 6.63 14.19
C PHE A 329 -24.72 7.44 12.99
N MET A 330 -24.94 8.75 12.98
CA MET A 330 -24.37 9.67 11.98
C MET A 330 -22.84 9.75 12.08
N ILE A 331 -22.30 9.91 13.30
CA ILE A 331 -20.85 10.01 13.54
C ILE A 331 -20.12 8.71 13.19
N ASP A 332 -20.68 7.55 13.53
CA ASP A 332 -20.13 6.24 13.15
C ASP A 332 -19.97 6.11 11.62
N GLY A 333 -20.72 6.88 10.82
CA GLY A 333 -20.55 6.94 9.36
C GLY A 333 -19.22 7.55 8.91
N ALA A 334 -18.76 8.61 9.58
CA ALA A 334 -17.44 9.20 9.35
C ALA A 334 -16.33 8.32 9.94
N VAL A 335 -16.55 7.77 11.14
CA VAL A 335 -15.59 6.86 11.81
C VAL A 335 -15.35 5.61 10.95
N ALA A 336 -16.37 5.02 10.35
CA ALA A 336 -16.23 3.85 9.48
C ALA A 336 -15.33 4.11 8.26
N LYS A 337 -15.40 5.31 7.66
CA LYS A 337 -14.50 5.74 6.57
C LYS A 337 -13.06 5.95 7.04
N ALA A 338 -12.89 6.61 8.19
CA ALA A 338 -11.59 6.82 8.81
C ALA A 338 -10.91 5.48 9.14
N ARG A 339 -11.69 4.51 9.66
CA ARG A 339 -11.28 3.13 9.92
C ARG A 339 -10.89 2.37 8.66
N THR A 340 -11.65 2.44 7.56
CA THR A 340 -11.23 1.78 6.31
C THR A 340 -9.86 2.26 5.86
N ALA A 341 -9.62 3.57 5.88
CA ALA A 341 -8.32 4.12 5.52
C ALA A 341 -7.19 3.62 6.45
N ALA A 342 -7.35 3.79 7.77
CA ALA A 342 -6.33 3.48 8.76
C ALA A 342 -6.04 1.97 8.90
N MET A 343 -7.07 1.13 8.83
CA MET A 343 -6.97 -0.29 9.16
C MET A 343 -6.58 -1.17 7.96
N PHE A 344 -6.82 -0.71 6.71
CA PHE A 344 -6.49 -1.45 5.49
C PHE A 344 -5.21 -0.98 4.81
N SER A 345 -4.77 0.25 5.05
CA SER A 345 -3.47 0.70 4.54
C SER A 345 -2.31 -0.03 5.22
N ASN A 346 -1.15 -0.02 4.56
CA ASN A 346 0.14 -0.45 5.12
C ASN A 346 1.23 0.59 4.81
N GLY A 347 2.29 0.61 5.61
CA GLY A 347 3.25 1.72 5.67
C GLY A 347 4.15 1.61 6.88
N ASP A 348 5.37 1.12 6.68
CA ASP A 348 6.40 0.96 7.71
C ASP A 348 7.78 0.97 7.03
N PRO A 349 8.65 1.98 7.27
CA PRO A 349 9.96 2.08 6.64
C PRO A 349 10.92 0.97 7.07
N SER A 350 10.70 0.31 8.22
CA SER A 350 11.50 -0.84 8.64
C SER A 350 11.18 -2.11 7.84
N VAL A 351 10.02 -2.14 7.19
CA VAL A 351 9.59 -3.18 6.24
C VAL A 351 9.85 -2.74 4.79
N GLY A 352 9.99 -1.44 4.54
CA GLY A 352 10.25 -0.86 3.23
C GLY A 352 9.07 -0.95 2.28
N THR A 353 7.84 -1.01 2.82
CA THR A 353 6.61 -1.12 2.02
C THR A 353 5.55 -0.11 2.41
N VAL A 354 4.85 0.37 1.39
CA VAL A 354 3.76 1.33 1.50
C VAL A 354 2.56 0.77 0.71
N GLY A 355 1.34 1.10 1.13
CA GLY A 355 0.11 0.71 0.46
C GLY A 355 -1.05 1.61 0.91
N PRO A 356 -1.25 2.77 0.27
CA PRO A 356 -2.27 3.75 0.64
C PRO A 356 -3.65 3.31 0.13
N LEU A 357 -4.34 2.46 0.87
CA LEU A 357 -5.67 1.98 0.51
C LEU A 357 -6.75 2.88 1.12
N THR A 358 -7.43 3.65 0.26
CA THR A 358 -8.53 4.54 0.66
C THR A 358 -9.85 3.77 0.76
N SER A 359 -10.90 4.38 1.30
CA SER A 359 -12.24 3.75 1.25
C SER A 359 -12.79 3.59 -0.19
N ARG A 360 -12.26 4.36 -1.16
CA ARG A 360 -12.46 4.13 -2.61
C ARG A 360 -11.73 2.88 -3.07
N THR A 361 -10.48 2.66 -2.64
CA THR A 361 -9.72 1.47 -3.02
C THR A 361 -10.37 0.20 -2.49
N ILE A 362 -10.78 0.18 -1.21
CA ILE A 362 -11.45 -0.99 -0.63
C ILE A 362 -12.82 -1.23 -1.29
N ARG A 363 -13.53 -0.17 -1.69
CA ARG A 363 -14.74 -0.26 -2.52
C ARG A 363 -14.49 -0.87 -3.90
N PHE A 364 -13.45 -0.43 -4.61
CA PHE A 364 -13.02 -1.01 -5.88
C PHE A 364 -12.61 -2.48 -5.73
N LEU A 365 -12.11 -2.86 -4.55
CA LEU A 365 -11.69 -4.21 -4.17
C LEU A 365 -12.78 -5.08 -3.51
N SER A 366 -13.95 -4.57 -3.11
CA SER A 366 -15.00 -5.36 -2.45
C SER A 366 -16.08 -5.85 -3.42
N GLN A 367 -16.63 -4.93 -4.24
CA GLN A 367 -17.73 -5.16 -5.17
C GLN A 367 -18.80 -6.10 -4.60
N THR A 368 -19.14 -5.86 -3.33
CA THR A 368 -20.12 -6.62 -2.56
C THR A 368 -21.53 -6.35 -3.09
N THR A 369 -22.41 -7.35 -2.98
CA THR A 369 -23.84 -7.12 -3.09
C THR A 369 -24.33 -6.41 -1.82
N ILE A 370 -24.61 -5.12 -1.93
CA ILE A 370 -25.09 -4.27 -0.83
C ILE A 370 -26.53 -3.85 -1.15
N THR A 371 -27.48 -4.34 -0.37
CA THR A 371 -28.90 -4.02 -0.59
C THR A 371 -29.28 -2.64 -0.04
N GLN A 372 -30.32 -2.06 -0.62
CA GLN A 372 -30.96 -0.86 -0.07
C GLN A 372 -31.41 -1.11 1.38
N ARG A 373 -31.89 -2.32 1.70
CA ARG A 373 -32.35 -2.70 3.03
C ARG A 373 -31.23 -2.71 4.09
N GLU A 374 -29.99 -2.93 3.70
CA GLU A 374 -28.81 -2.89 4.57
C GLU A 374 -28.27 -1.46 4.75
N VAL A 375 -28.32 -0.62 3.71
CA VAL A 375 -27.87 0.78 3.78
C VAL A 375 -28.88 1.68 4.52
N GLU A 376 -30.18 1.49 4.28
CA GLU A 376 -31.27 2.25 4.89
C GLU A 376 -31.74 1.59 6.19
N SER A 377 -30.79 1.38 7.10
CA SER A 377 -31.01 0.72 8.39
C SER A 377 -30.09 1.24 9.49
N ASN A 378 -30.42 0.97 10.76
CA ASN A 378 -29.66 1.36 11.95
C ASN A 378 -29.70 0.21 12.97
N PRO A 379 -28.55 -0.27 13.48
CA PRO A 379 -28.49 -1.48 14.32
C PRO A 379 -29.06 -1.28 15.74
N ASN A 380 -29.56 -0.08 16.04
CA ASN A 380 -30.10 0.32 17.33
C ASN A 380 -31.58 0.74 17.21
N SER A 381 -32.18 0.63 16.02
CA SER A 381 -33.60 0.90 15.83
C SER A 381 -34.45 -0.22 16.41
N ALA A 382 -35.47 0.15 17.19
CA ALA A 382 -36.49 -0.78 17.68
C ALA A 382 -37.63 -1.03 16.66
N ASP A 383 -37.63 -0.34 15.52
CA ASP A 383 -38.51 -0.67 14.38
C ASP A 383 -37.85 -1.78 13.56
N PRO A 384 -38.44 -3.00 13.46
CA PRO A 384 -37.83 -4.11 12.72
C PRO A 384 -37.60 -3.84 11.24
N THR A 385 -38.32 -2.88 10.63
CA THR A 385 -38.14 -2.50 9.21
C THR A 385 -36.98 -1.52 8.99
N VAL A 386 -36.45 -0.93 10.08
CA VAL A 386 -35.28 -0.04 10.09
C VAL A 386 -34.10 -0.66 10.84
N GLN A 387 -34.31 -1.67 11.70
CA GLN A 387 -33.24 -2.46 12.30
C GLN A 387 -32.37 -3.11 11.21
N GLY A 388 -31.05 -3.07 11.35
CA GLY A 388 -30.11 -3.62 10.37
C GLY A 388 -28.71 -3.01 10.45
N PRO A 389 -27.77 -3.38 9.56
CA PRO A 389 -26.36 -2.99 9.71
C PRO A 389 -26.07 -1.50 9.54
N GLY A 390 -26.81 -0.81 8.68
CA GLY A 390 -26.56 0.59 8.32
C GLY A 390 -25.23 0.80 7.61
N PHE A 391 -24.86 -0.08 6.67
CA PHE A 391 -23.55 -0.04 6.01
C PHE A 391 -23.26 1.31 5.34
N VAL A 392 -22.00 1.73 5.40
CA VAL A 392 -21.50 2.95 4.74
C VAL A 392 -20.94 2.57 3.37
N ALA A 393 -21.83 2.15 2.48
CA ALA A 393 -21.51 1.54 1.20
C ALA A 393 -22.54 1.94 0.12
N PRO A 394 -22.18 1.90 -1.18
CA PRO A 394 -23.11 2.15 -2.27
C PRO A 394 -24.05 0.96 -2.46
N VAL A 395 -25.35 1.22 -2.67
CA VAL A 395 -26.32 0.18 -3.00
C VAL A 395 -26.01 -0.41 -4.38
N GLY A 396 -25.92 -1.73 -4.50
CA GLY A 396 -25.66 -2.41 -5.76
C GLY A 396 -25.48 -3.92 -5.66
N VAL A 397 -25.22 -4.54 -6.81
CA VAL A 397 -25.10 -6.00 -6.93
C VAL A 397 -23.64 -6.44 -6.94
N GLY A 398 -22.74 -5.64 -7.50
CA GLY A 398 -21.32 -5.95 -7.63
C GLY A 398 -21.03 -7.30 -8.29
N GLY A 399 -20.00 -7.98 -7.79
CA GLY A 399 -19.53 -9.29 -8.25
C GLY A 399 -18.72 -9.27 -9.55
N HIS A 400 -18.06 -8.15 -9.87
CA HIS A 400 -17.28 -7.93 -11.10
C HIS A 400 -15.94 -7.25 -10.82
N PHE A 401 -14.89 -7.59 -11.57
CA PHE A 401 -13.59 -6.92 -11.51
C PHE A 401 -12.94 -6.80 -12.91
N PRO A 402 -12.87 -5.59 -13.51
CA PRO A 402 -13.25 -4.29 -12.93
C PRO A 402 -14.76 -4.11 -12.67
N PRO A 403 -15.15 -3.11 -11.86
CA PRO A 403 -16.56 -2.79 -11.55
C PRO A 403 -17.43 -2.64 -12.81
N GLU A 404 -18.69 -3.13 -12.73
CA GLU A 404 -19.71 -3.05 -13.79
C GLU A 404 -19.35 -3.69 -15.16
N VAL A 405 -18.17 -4.30 -15.31
CA VAL A 405 -17.76 -4.99 -16.54
C VAL A 405 -18.29 -6.43 -16.53
N LEU A 406 -19.31 -6.69 -17.35
CA LEU A 406 -19.91 -8.03 -17.51
C LEU A 406 -18.90 -9.11 -17.90
N HIS A 407 -19.13 -10.35 -17.46
CA HIS A 407 -18.30 -11.53 -17.73
C HIS A 407 -16.87 -11.48 -17.15
N THR A 408 -16.60 -10.58 -16.20
CA THR A 408 -15.36 -10.57 -15.40
C THR A 408 -15.42 -11.57 -14.24
N PRO A 409 -14.27 -11.98 -13.67
CA PRO A 409 -14.25 -12.65 -12.38
C PRO A 409 -14.76 -11.71 -11.27
N PRO A 410 -15.29 -12.25 -10.15
CA PRO A 410 -15.61 -11.45 -8.97
C PRO A 410 -14.33 -11.05 -8.21
N VAL A 411 -14.32 -9.86 -7.60
CA VAL A 411 -13.16 -9.24 -6.93
C VAL A 411 -12.81 -9.86 -5.57
N ASP A 412 -11.64 -9.56 -5.02
CA ASP A 412 -11.07 -10.11 -3.79
C ASP A 412 -11.93 -10.01 -2.50
N LEU A 413 -12.31 -8.80 -2.06
CA LEU A 413 -12.81 -8.52 -0.70
C LEU A 413 -14.35 -8.53 -0.57
N PHE A 414 -15.01 -9.52 -1.17
CA PHE A 414 -16.49 -9.62 -1.13
C PHE A 414 -17.03 -9.72 0.31
N ALA A 415 -18.02 -8.88 0.63
CA ALA A 415 -18.64 -8.70 1.96
C ALA A 415 -17.70 -8.24 3.08
N ILE A 416 -16.62 -7.52 2.75
CA ILE A 416 -15.75 -6.88 3.75
C ILE A 416 -16.49 -5.89 4.67
N GLU A 417 -17.56 -5.26 4.17
CA GLU A 417 -18.44 -4.32 4.88
C GLU A 417 -19.06 -4.90 6.15
N HIS A 418 -19.14 -6.24 6.25
CA HIS A 418 -19.71 -6.95 7.39
C HIS A 418 -18.71 -7.08 8.57
N THR A 419 -17.41 -6.90 8.30
CA THR A 419 -16.31 -7.18 9.24
C THR A 419 -15.96 -5.98 10.13
N ASN A 420 -15.16 -6.22 11.17
CA ASN A 420 -14.66 -5.21 12.10
C ASN A 420 -15.80 -4.40 12.76
N ARG A 421 -16.87 -5.11 13.13
CA ARG A 421 -18.04 -4.62 13.88
C ARG A 421 -18.10 -5.19 15.31
N ASP A 422 -17.03 -5.87 15.73
CA ASP A 422 -16.92 -6.52 17.04
C ASP A 422 -16.77 -5.51 18.19
N SER A 423 -17.05 -5.98 19.42
CA SER A 423 -17.39 -5.15 20.58
C SER A 423 -17.08 -5.88 21.89
N LEU A 424 -16.77 -5.17 22.98
CA LEU A 424 -16.66 -5.76 24.32
C LEU A 424 -18.02 -6.20 24.91
N ILE A 425 -19.10 -5.72 24.32
CA ILE A 425 -20.47 -6.17 24.61
C ILE A 425 -21.00 -6.87 23.35
N HIS A 426 -20.97 -8.20 23.36
CA HIS A 426 -21.57 -9.00 22.29
C HIS A 426 -23.09 -9.02 22.51
N ALA A 427 -23.88 -8.63 21.50
CA ALA A 427 -25.34 -8.65 21.57
C ALA A 427 -25.87 -10.08 21.77
N GLY A 428 -27.04 -10.21 22.41
CA GLY A 428 -27.61 -11.52 22.74
C GLY A 428 -28.15 -12.32 21.55
N LEU A 429 -28.96 -13.34 21.84
CA LEU A 429 -29.76 -14.05 20.84
C LEU A 429 -30.87 -13.15 20.25
N ASN A 430 -31.18 -12.03 20.91
CA ASN A 430 -32.09 -10.99 20.42
C ASN A 430 -31.51 -10.11 19.27
N GLY A 431 -30.19 -10.09 19.06
CA GLY A 431 -29.52 -9.22 18.09
C GLY A 431 -29.50 -7.72 18.44
N ILE A 432 -29.81 -7.35 19.69
CA ILE A 432 -29.97 -5.97 20.17
C ILE A 432 -29.01 -5.72 21.34
N ARG A 433 -28.07 -4.78 21.19
CA ARG A 433 -27.15 -4.36 22.26
C ARG A 433 -27.90 -3.56 23.32
N GLU A 434 -28.09 -4.14 24.50
CA GLU A 434 -28.75 -3.54 25.67
C GLU A 434 -27.76 -2.94 26.70
N ASN A 435 -26.51 -2.68 26.29
CA ASN A 435 -25.41 -2.15 27.10
C ASN A 435 -25.10 -3.01 28.35
N GLY A 436 -25.02 -4.32 28.18
CA GLY A 436 -24.84 -5.30 29.25
C GLY A 436 -26.12 -5.66 30.00
N GLY A 437 -27.28 -5.18 29.52
CA GLY A 437 -28.61 -5.63 29.93
C GLY A 437 -29.10 -6.83 29.12
N GLY A 438 -30.37 -7.21 29.30
CA GLY A 438 -31.03 -8.24 28.50
C GLY A 438 -30.30 -9.59 28.53
N ASP A 439 -29.92 -10.07 27.35
CA ASP A 439 -29.05 -11.23 27.12
C ASP A 439 -27.69 -10.88 26.49
N ASP A 440 -27.24 -9.62 26.61
CA ASP A 440 -25.89 -9.18 26.23
C ASP A 440 -24.80 -9.96 27.00
N LEU A 441 -23.64 -10.15 26.35
CA LEU A 441 -22.49 -10.82 26.91
C LEU A 441 -21.28 -9.89 26.97
N LEU A 442 -20.88 -9.52 28.20
CA LEU A 442 -19.64 -8.79 28.47
C LEU A 442 -18.43 -9.71 28.25
N LEU A 443 -17.59 -9.39 27.27
CA LEU A 443 -16.33 -10.09 27.01
C LEU A 443 -15.23 -9.56 27.96
N SER A 444 -14.26 -10.40 28.28
CA SER A 444 -13.10 -10.03 29.10
C SER A 444 -12.06 -9.22 28.33
N ALA A 445 -11.96 -9.46 27.03
CA ALA A 445 -11.18 -8.73 26.05
C ALA A 445 -11.80 -8.91 24.65
N ARG A 446 -11.19 -8.35 23.60
CA ARG A 446 -11.61 -8.57 22.20
C ARG A 446 -11.64 -10.07 21.89
N PHE A 447 -12.71 -10.55 21.25
CA PHE A 447 -12.98 -11.98 20.98
C PHE A 447 -13.06 -12.91 22.20
N ASP A 448 -13.11 -12.37 23.43
CA ASP A 448 -12.94 -13.05 24.72
C ASP A 448 -11.57 -13.77 24.87
N ALA A 449 -10.54 -13.28 24.17
CA ALA A 449 -9.24 -13.95 24.05
C ALA A 449 -8.21 -13.53 25.12
N ALA A 450 -7.31 -14.46 25.47
CA ALA A 450 -6.24 -14.24 26.46
C ALA A 450 -5.01 -13.55 25.85
N PHE A 451 -5.07 -12.22 25.68
CA PHE A 451 -3.95 -11.44 25.16
C PHE A 451 -2.68 -11.52 26.05
N ALA A 452 -1.52 -11.46 25.42
CA ALA A 452 -0.25 -11.26 26.11
C ALA A 452 -0.18 -9.85 26.73
N ALA A 453 0.50 -9.71 27.88
CA ALA A 453 0.55 -8.45 28.60
C ALA A 453 1.14 -7.30 27.76
N GLY A 454 0.36 -6.24 27.54
CA GLY A 454 0.77 -5.12 26.67
C GLY A 454 0.67 -5.44 25.18
N LYS A 455 -0.14 -6.43 24.80
CA LYS A 455 -0.54 -6.77 23.43
C LYS A 455 -2.05 -6.76 23.24
N ASP A 456 -2.77 -6.24 24.23
CA ASP A 456 -4.20 -5.98 24.23
C ASP A 456 -4.59 -5.17 22.98
N VAL A 457 -5.68 -5.57 22.33
CA VAL A 457 -6.18 -4.93 21.10
C VAL A 457 -7.62 -4.46 21.34
N PRO A 458 -7.93 -3.16 21.27
CA PRO A 458 -9.30 -2.70 21.45
C PRO A 458 -10.19 -3.15 20.27
N PRO A 459 -11.49 -3.45 20.52
CA PRO A 459 -12.47 -3.59 19.46
C PRO A 459 -12.80 -2.23 18.81
N PRO A 460 -13.25 -2.22 17.55
CA PRO A 460 -13.67 -1.03 16.80
C PRO A 460 -15.05 -0.54 17.27
N GLU A 461 -15.16 -0.19 18.55
CA GLU A 461 -16.37 0.28 19.22
C GLU A 461 -16.97 1.53 18.55
N SER A 462 -18.27 1.75 18.78
CA SER A 462 -18.97 2.94 18.29
C SER A 462 -18.58 4.20 19.06
N TRP A 463 -18.72 5.35 18.40
CA TRP A 463 -18.59 6.66 19.05
C TRP A 463 -19.54 6.80 20.24
N GLY A 464 -20.77 6.30 20.10
CA GLY A 464 -21.80 6.36 21.14
C GLY A 464 -21.44 5.58 22.40
N PHE A 465 -20.75 4.45 22.25
CA PHE A 465 -20.27 3.64 23.36
C PHE A 465 -19.03 4.25 24.02
N VAL A 466 -17.97 4.58 23.27
CA VAL A 466 -16.70 5.07 23.86
C VAL A 466 -16.85 6.41 24.59
N THR A 467 -17.78 7.26 24.16
CA THR A 467 -18.11 8.51 24.87
C THR A 467 -19.07 8.33 26.06
N GLY A 468 -19.81 7.21 26.10
CA GLY A 468 -20.93 6.99 27.00
C GLY A 468 -22.18 7.82 26.66
N LEU A 469 -22.24 8.50 25.51
CA LEU A 469 -23.36 9.38 25.13
C LEU A 469 -24.54 8.64 24.48
N ALA A 470 -24.29 7.45 23.93
CA ALA A 470 -25.29 6.50 23.45
C ALA A 470 -24.81 5.05 23.68
N PRO A 471 -24.80 4.53 24.93
CA PRO A 471 -24.10 3.29 25.29
C PRO A 471 -24.60 2.00 24.62
N THR A 472 -25.82 1.99 24.08
CA THR A 472 -26.36 0.87 23.29
C THR A 472 -25.88 0.86 21.84
N GLN A 473 -25.21 1.93 21.36
CA GLN A 473 -24.80 2.06 19.96
C GLN A 473 -23.86 0.93 19.53
N GLN A 474 -24.30 0.12 18.57
CA GLN A 474 -23.46 -0.84 17.83
C GLN A 474 -22.63 -0.15 16.75
N SER A 475 -21.43 -0.66 16.48
CA SER A 475 -20.51 -0.09 15.49
C SER A 475 -20.98 -0.33 14.05
N ARG A 476 -20.83 0.69 13.20
CA ARG A 476 -20.97 0.57 11.73
C ARG A 476 -19.75 -0.08 11.07
N GLY A 477 -18.68 -0.32 11.83
CA GLY A 477 -17.48 -1.02 11.39
C GLY A 477 -16.63 -0.23 10.40
N ILE A 478 -16.64 -0.65 9.14
CA ILE A 478 -15.83 -0.09 8.05
C ILE A 478 -16.73 0.34 6.88
N ALA A 479 -16.26 1.30 6.08
CA ALA A 479 -16.98 1.87 4.95
C ALA A 479 -16.36 1.48 3.59
N THR A 480 -17.20 1.29 2.59
CA THR A 480 -16.82 1.20 1.16
C THR A 480 -17.52 2.27 0.32
N LEU A 481 -17.79 3.43 0.91
CA LEU A 481 -18.11 4.66 0.20
C LEU A 481 -16.90 5.63 0.31
N PRO A 482 -16.40 6.22 -0.80
CA PRO A 482 -15.26 7.15 -0.80
C PRO A 482 -15.39 8.30 0.21
N GLY A 483 -14.24 8.84 0.66
CA GLY A 483 -14.16 9.84 1.72
C GLY A 483 -13.35 9.40 2.95
N GLY A 484 -12.76 8.20 2.95
CA GLY A 484 -11.74 7.77 3.90
C GLY A 484 -10.35 7.82 3.27
N ILE A 485 -9.44 8.64 3.81
CA ILE A 485 -8.06 8.83 3.33
C ILE A 485 -7.07 8.48 4.45
N PRO A 486 -6.05 7.65 4.20
CA PRO A 486 -5.04 7.30 5.20
C PRO A 486 -4.06 8.46 5.42
N LEU A 487 -3.55 8.55 6.64
CA LEU A 487 -2.58 9.56 7.06
C LEU A 487 -1.21 8.88 7.14
N PHE A 488 -0.29 9.28 6.28
CA PHE A 488 1.11 8.84 6.33
C PHE A 488 1.99 9.98 6.81
N ARG A 489 2.90 9.70 7.75
CA ARG A 489 3.92 10.63 8.23
C ARG A 489 5.27 10.27 7.62
N ASP A 490 6.01 11.28 7.15
CA ASP A 490 7.43 11.15 6.82
C ASP A 490 8.21 10.85 8.11
N THR A 491 8.86 9.68 8.13
CA THR A 491 9.71 9.23 9.22
C THR A 491 11.15 8.95 8.80
N ASN A 492 11.49 9.17 7.53
CA ASN A 492 12.84 8.97 6.97
C ASN A 492 13.54 10.27 6.51
N SER A 493 12.82 11.41 6.55
CA SER A 493 13.22 12.76 6.13
C SER A 493 13.36 12.99 4.62
N ASP A 494 12.62 12.25 3.78
CA ASP A 494 12.53 12.49 2.32
C ASP A 494 11.38 13.42 1.89
N THR A 495 10.60 13.94 2.86
CA THR A 495 9.40 14.77 2.73
C THR A 495 8.12 14.08 2.25
N ILE A 496 8.13 12.75 2.06
CA ILE A 496 6.98 11.95 1.64
C ILE A 496 6.51 11.05 2.78
N GLY A 497 5.19 10.94 2.98
CA GLY A 497 4.63 10.07 4.01
C GLY A 497 4.94 8.58 3.77
N ASP A 498 5.67 7.94 4.68
CA ASP A 498 6.09 6.53 4.58
C ASP A 498 5.56 5.63 5.71
N THR A 499 5.50 6.13 6.95
CA THR A 499 4.83 5.46 8.06
C THR A 499 3.34 5.79 8.06
N LEU A 500 2.48 4.78 7.95
CA LEU A 500 1.04 4.94 8.19
C LEU A 500 0.82 5.22 9.69
N VAL A 501 0.19 6.37 10.00
CA VAL A 501 -0.07 6.85 11.38
C VAL A 501 -1.56 6.92 11.76
N GLY A 502 -2.47 6.83 10.79
CA GLY A 502 -3.92 6.85 11.06
C GLY A 502 -4.77 7.05 9.81
N GLY A 503 -5.97 7.59 9.99
CA GLY A 503 -6.90 7.86 8.89
C GLY A 503 -7.89 8.97 9.22
N ILE A 504 -8.31 9.71 8.19
CA ILE A 504 -9.39 10.69 8.25
C ILE A 504 -10.57 10.23 7.40
N GLY A 505 -11.78 10.40 7.93
CA GLY A 505 -13.03 10.02 7.28
C GLY A 505 -14.03 11.17 7.28
N VAL A 506 -14.65 11.43 6.14
CA VAL A 506 -15.64 12.49 5.95
C VAL A 506 -16.94 11.88 5.44
N PHE A 507 -18.07 12.19 6.08
CA PHE A 507 -19.38 11.64 5.77
C PHE A 507 -20.46 12.72 5.77
N PHE A 508 -21.31 12.75 4.74
CA PHE A 508 -22.52 13.58 4.71
C PHE A 508 -23.74 12.75 5.14
N PRO A 509 -24.20 12.84 6.41
CA PRO A 509 -25.22 11.96 6.95
C PRO A 509 -26.63 12.19 6.38
N GLY A 510 -26.93 13.40 5.90
CA GLY A 510 -28.31 13.83 5.66
C GLY A 510 -29.16 13.89 6.94
N PRO A 511 -30.49 13.98 6.82
CA PRO A 511 -31.39 14.01 7.97
C PRO A 511 -31.46 12.67 8.75
N GLU A 512 -31.27 11.54 8.08
CA GLU A 512 -31.45 10.19 8.65
C GLU A 512 -30.14 9.49 9.07
N GLY A 513 -28.98 9.91 8.55
CA GLY A 513 -27.68 9.26 8.79
C GLY A 513 -27.37 8.05 7.88
N PHE A 514 -28.26 7.72 6.94
CA PHE A 514 -28.06 6.64 5.97
C PHE A 514 -27.12 7.06 4.85
N ALA A 515 -26.27 6.13 4.40
CA ALA A 515 -25.37 6.39 3.28
C ALA A 515 -26.09 6.51 1.93
N SER A 516 -27.42 6.25 1.87
CA SER A 516 -28.26 6.53 0.70
C SER A 516 -28.37 8.03 0.40
N TRP A 517 -28.26 8.90 1.42
CA TRP A 517 -28.17 10.35 1.22
C TRP A 517 -26.91 10.76 0.48
N GLU A 518 -25.74 10.36 0.99
CA GLU A 518 -24.44 10.78 0.46
C GLU A 518 -24.23 10.30 -0.99
N GLN A 519 -24.59 9.05 -1.30
CA GLN A 519 -24.53 8.50 -2.66
C GLN A 519 -25.61 9.06 -3.60
N GLY A 520 -26.44 10.02 -3.14
CA GLY A 520 -27.49 10.65 -3.92
C GLY A 520 -28.51 9.65 -4.45
N PHE A 521 -28.92 8.68 -3.63
CA PHE A 521 -29.64 7.48 -4.05
C PHE A 521 -30.93 7.80 -4.82
N ALA A 522 -31.04 7.19 -5.99
CA ALA A 522 -32.29 7.06 -6.75
C ALA A 522 -32.38 5.63 -7.32
N PRO A 523 -33.60 5.05 -7.43
CA PRO A 523 -33.78 3.72 -8.02
C PRO A 523 -33.28 3.64 -9.47
N GLY A 524 -32.62 2.53 -9.82
CA GLY A 524 -32.08 2.27 -11.15
C GLY A 524 -30.79 3.00 -11.51
N GLN A 525 -30.14 3.67 -10.55
CA GLN A 525 -28.75 4.15 -10.71
C GLN A 525 -27.77 2.97 -10.78
N SER A 526 -26.61 3.24 -11.38
CA SER A 526 -25.46 2.31 -11.35
C SER A 526 -24.65 2.45 -10.05
N GLU A 527 -23.85 1.44 -9.75
CA GLU A 527 -22.96 1.38 -8.58
C GLU A 527 -21.81 2.37 -8.72
N THR A 528 -21.28 2.55 -9.94
CA THR A 528 -20.31 3.60 -10.30
C THR A 528 -20.92 4.99 -10.12
N ALA A 529 -22.20 5.18 -10.48
CA ALA A 529 -22.88 6.47 -10.31
C ALA A 529 -23.04 6.83 -8.83
N ARG A 530 -23.35 5.85 -7.97
CA ARG A 530 -23.45 6.01 -6.50
C ARG A 530 -22.09 6.24 -5.86
N THR A 531 -21.07 5.49 -6.27
CA THR A 531 -19.67 5.63 -5.81
C THR A 531 -19.07 7.00 -6.20
N ASN A 532 -19.64 7.68 -7.19
CA ASN A 532 -19.15 8.96 -7.72
C ASN A 532 -20.22 10.07 -7.68
N ALA A 533 -21.14 9.99 -6.72
CA ALA A 533 -22.12 11.04 -6.47
C ALA A 533 -21.47 12.32 -5.91
N PRO A 534 -22.09 13.51 -6.07
CA PRO A 534 -21.46 14.78 -5.70
C PRO A 534 -20.96 14.85 -4.25
N LYS A 535 -21.75 14.40 -3.27
CA LYS A 535 -21.34 14.41 -1.86
C LYS A 535 -20.27 13.34 -1.53
N VAL A 536 -20.27 12.21 -2.22
CA VAL A 536 -19.20 11.19 -2.11
C VAL A 536 -17.86 11.73 -2.60
N LEU A 537 -17.85 12.42 -3.75
CA LEU A 537 -16.65 13.05 -4.30
C LEU A 537 -16.21 14.27 -3.47
N GLU A 538 -17.15 15.05 -2.92
CA GLU A 538 -16.85 16.14 -1.99
C GLU A 538 -16.21 15.62 -0.70
N ALA A 539 -16.69 14.50 -0.14
CA ALA A 539 -16.09 13.88 1.05
C ALA A 539 -14.65 13.42 0.81
N GLU A 540 -14.37 12.86 -0.38
CA GLU A 540 -13.01 12.48 -0.81
C GLU A 540 -12.10 13.71 -1.00
N VAL A 541 -12.60 14.79 -1.59
CA VAL A 541 -11.90 16.08 -1.68
C VAL A 541 -11.54 16.63 -0.29
N ILE A 542 -12.50 16.67 0.64
CA ILE A 542 -12.29 17.21 1.99
C ILE A 542 -11.23 16.38 2.72
N ALA A 543 -11.35 15.05 2.71
CA ALA A 543 -10.43 14.15 3.39
C ALA A 543 -8.98 14.27 2.84
N LEU A 544 -8.83 14.32 1.52
CA LEU A 544 -7.53 14.45 0.86
C LEU A 544 -6.88 15.82 1.13
N ALA A 545 -7.65 16.89 0.99
CA ALA A 545 -7.16 18.25 1.23
C ALA A 545 -6.77 18.45 2.71
N ALA A 546 -7.56 17.90 3.64
CA ALA A 546 -7.24 17.91 5.06
C ALA A 546 -5.92 17.22 5.39
N ALA A 547 -5.66 16.05 4.78
CA ALA A 547 -4.41 15.28 4.92
C ALA A 547 -3.17 15.97 4.33
N GLY A 548 -3.28 17.14 3.68
CA GLY A 548 -2.17 17.82 3.01
C GLY A 548 -2.08 17.54 1.51
N GLY A 549 -2.95 16.66 0.99
CA GLY A 549 -2.93 16.23 -0.41
C GLY A 549 -1.90 15.15 -0.67
N SER A 550 -1.20 15.23 -1.80
CA SER A 550 -0.09 14.33 -2.17
C SER A 550 1.02 15.12 -2.86
N ARG A 551 2.21 15.15 -2.26
CA ARG A 551 3.43 15.76 -2.83
C ARG A 551 3.92 14.93 -4.01
N THR A 552 3.93 13.61 -3.84
CA THR A 552 4.33 12.66 -4.89
C THR A 552 3.49 12.83 -6.15
N ALA A 553 2.16 12.91 -6.02
CA ALA A 553 1.28 13.07 -7.19
C ALA A 553 1.43 14.42 -7.90
N GLU A 554 1.84 15.49 -7.21
CA GLU A 554 2.09 16.78 -7.86
C GLU A 554 3.24 16.68 -8.88
N ILE A 555 4.29 15.93 -8.56
CA ILE A 555 5.50 15.78 -9.39
C ILE A 555 5.53 14.52 -10.27
N PHE A 556 4.60 13.58 -10.10
CA PHE A 556 4.63 12.28 -10.80
C PHE A 556 4.43 12.39 -12.33
N GLY A 557 5.52 12.30 -13.09
CA GLY A 557 5.51 12.22 -14.56
C GLY A 557 5.09 13.54 -15.22
N THR A 558 3.82 13.66 -15.64
CA THR A 558 3.22 14.94 -16.06
C THR A 558 2.50 15.67 -14.93
N GLY A 559 2.48 15.08 -13.73
CA GLY A 559 1.98 15.65 -12.49
C GLY A 559 0.47 15.79 -12.40
N ALA A 560 0.01 16.14 -11.20
CA ALA A 560 -1.30 16.70 -10.93
C ALA A 560 -1.11 18.05 -10.19
N PRO A 561 -0.87 19.17 -10.91
CA PRO A 561 -0.55 20.44 -10.27
C PRO A 561 -1.67 20.94 -9.34
N GLY A 562 -1.34 21.23 -8.09
CA GLY A 562 -2.26 21.47 -6.97
C GLY A 562 -2.75 20.21 -6.25
N ALA A 563 -2.04 19.08 -6.39
CA ALA A 563 -2.28 17.89 -5.57
C ALA A 563 -1.71 18.03 -4.15
N HIS A 564 -0.68 18.85 -3.94
CA HIS A 564 -0.23 19.27 -2.62
C HIS A 564 -1.06 20.48 -2.15
N VAL A 565 -1.46 20.49 -0.86
CA VAL A 565 -2.41 21.46 -0.30
C VAL A 565 -1.82 22.15 0.93
N GLU A 566 -0.93 23.12 0.71
CA GLU A 566 -0.20 23.82 1.78
C GLU A 566 -1.13 24.47 2.82
N THR A 567 -2.18 25.19 2.40
CA THR A 567 -3.07 25.95 3.30
C THR A 567 -4.54 25.85 2.92
N LEU A 568 -5.43 25.79 3.92
CA LEU A 568 -6.89 25.91 3.79
C LEU A 568 -7.38 26.94 4.81
N ASP A 569 -8.10 27.98 4.37
CA ASP A 569 -8.51 29.13 5.22
C ASP A 569 -7.38 29.69 6.12
N GLY A 570 -6.15 29.73 5.59
CA GLY A 570 -4.94 30.16 6.33
C GLY A 570 -4.36 29.13 7.31
N ILE A 571 -4.99 27.96 7.48
CA ILE A 571 -4.51 26.85 8.32
C ILE A 571 -3.45 26.06 7.53
N PRO A 572 -2.19 25.97 7.99
CA PRO A 572 -1.14 25.22 7.31
C PRO A 572 -1.39 23.71 7.35
N ALA A 573 -0.74 22.96 6.47
CA ALA A 573 -0.66 21.51 6.54
C ALA A 573 0.20 21.08 7.73
N ILE A 574 0.01 19.84 8.17
CA ILE A 574 0.98 19.18 9.06
C ILE A 574 2.20 18.86 8.18
N PRO A 575 3.39 19.43 8.44
CA PRO A 575 4.45 19.50 7.42
C PRO A 575 4.97 18.14 6.93
N ASP A 576 4.94 17.15 7.81
CA ASP A 576 5.40 15.78 7.61
C ASP A 576 4.28 14.80 7.24
N ILE A 577 3.02 15.24 7.07
CA ILE A 577 1.93 14.36 6.63
C ILE A 577 1.49 14.67 5.20
N ASP A 578 1.36 13.64 4.37
CA ASP A 578 0.62 13.65 3.10
C ASP A 578 0.10 12.24 2.74
N LEU A 579 -0.44 12.09 1.52
CA LEU A 579 -0.78 10.80 0.92
C LEU A 579 0.29 10.40 -0.12
N PRO A 580 1.11 9.37 0.11
CA PRO A 580 2.02 8.84 -0.92
C PRO A 580 1.23 8.34 -2.14
N PHE A 581 1.82 8.45 -3.33
CA PHE A 581 1.15 8.08 -4.58
C PHE A 581 2.04 7.16 -5.44
N ASP A 582 1.53 5.97 -5.76
CA ASP A 582 2.10 5.02 -6.72
C ASP A 582 0.98 4.15 -7.34
N HIS A 583 1.30 3.40 -8.39
CA HIS A 583 0.40 2.50 -9.10
C HIS A 583 0.29 1.13 -8.43
N ILE A 584 -0.75 0.92 -7.62
CA ILE A 584 -1.14 -0.43 -7.17
C ILE A 584 -1.93 -1.13 -8.28
N THR A 585 -1.48 -2.32 -8.69
CA THR A 585 -2.14 -3.15 -9.71
C THR A 585 -2.53 -4.53 -9.16
N LEU A 586 -3.83 -4.86 -9.21
CA LEU A 586 -4.34 -6.18 -8.85
C LEU A 586 -4.69 -6.96 -10.12
N VAL A 587 -4.07 -8.12 -10.34
CA VAL A 587 -4.28 -8.99 -11.52
C VAL A 587 -4.10 -8.23 -12.87
N GLY A 588 -3.32 -7.14 -12.86
CA GLY A 588 -3.07 -6.29 -14.04
C GLY A 588 -4.12 -5.20 -14.28
N ILE A 589 -4.97 -4.92 -13.29
CA ILE A 589 -5.92 -3.79 -13.27
C ILE A 589 -5.37 -2.75 -12.27
N ASP A 590 -5.11 -1.52 -12.73
CA ASP A 590 -4.81 -0.38 -11.86
C ASP A 590 -5.99 -0.09 -10.92
N LEU A 591 -5.71 0.15 -9.64
CA LEU A 591 -6.74 0.44 -8.64
C LEU A 591 -7.12 1.93 -8.60
N GLU A 592 -8.38 2.20 -8.29
CA GLU A 592 -8.83 3.53 -7.88
C GLU A 592 -8.29 3.85 -6.47
N ILE A 593 -7.23 4.65 -6.40
CA ILE A 593 -6.67 5.14 -5.12
C ILE A 593 -7.37 6.43 -4.68
N VAL A 594 -7.38 7.45 -5.55
CA VAL A 594 -8.04 8.74 -5.32
C VAL A 594 -8.77 9.15 -6.61
N GLY A 595 -10.05 9.52 -6.47
CA GLY A 595 -10.89 9.98 -7.57
C GLY A 595 -11.36 8.85 -8.52
N PRO A 596 -12.32 9.15 -9.41
CA PRO A 596 -13.08 8.14 -10.17
C PRO A 596 -12.36 7.61 -11.41
N THR A 597 -11.03 7.54 -11.39
CA THR A 597 -10.18 6.99 -12.46
C THR A 597 -8.86 6.53 -11.85
N PRO A 598 -8.39 5.29 -12.12
CA PRO A 598 -7.11 4.81 -11.59
C PRO A 598 -5.90 5.68 -11.94
N GLY A 599 -4.90 5.67 -11.06
CA GLY A 599 -3.65 6.41 -11.22
C GLY A 599 -3.80 7.94 -11.20
N ILE A 600 -2.86 8.63 -11.84
CA ILE A 600 -2.67 10.09 -11.70
C ILE A 600 -3.85 10.93 -12.22
N GLU A 601 -4.70 10.36 -13.09
CA GLU A 601 -5.84 11.05 -13.67
C GLU A 601 -7.00 11.22 -12.67
N GLY A 602 -7.22 10.25 -11.78
CA GLY A 602 -8.17 10.41 -10.66
C GLY A 602 -7.77 11.55 -9.72
N VAL A 603 -6.47 11.68 -9.41
CA VAL A 603 -5.93 12.81 -8.63
C VAL A 603 -6.23 14.14 -9.33
N ARG A 604 -6.00 14.26 -10.64
CA ARG A 604 -6.34 15.48 -11.40
C ARG A 604 -7.82 15.82 -11.35
N GLN A 605 -8.69 14.82 -11.43
CA GLN A 605 -10.14 15.01 -11.36
C GLN A 605 -10.57 15.48 -9.96
N THR A 606 -10.02 14.91 -8.89
CA THR A 606 -10.25 15.35 -7.50
C THR A 606 -9.75 16.78 -7.26
N VAL A 607 -8.55 17.13 -7.76
CA VAL A 607 -7.99 18.50 -7.67
C VAL A 607 -8.83 19.50 -8.51
N ALA A 608 -9.33 19.10 -9.68
CA ALA A 608 -10.22 19.92 -10.48
C ALA A 608 -11.58 20.14 -9.81
N LEU A 609 -12.13 19.12 -9.15
CA LEU A 609 -13.34 19.25 -8.34
C LEU A 609 -13.13 20.20 -7.16
N ALA A 610 -12.05 20.03 -6.38
CA ALA A 610 -11.70 20.91 -5.26
C ALA A 610 -11.62 22.39 -5.70
N ARG A 611 -10.97 22.67 -6.83
CA ARG A 611 -10.92 24.02 -7.43
C ARG A 611 -12.28 24.56 -7.88
N SER A 612 -13.23 23.69 -8.24
CA SER A 612 -14.58 24.09 -8.66
C SER A 612 -15.54 24.34 -7.49
N LEU A 613 -15.33 23.68 -6.35
CA LEU A 613 -16.03 23.95 -5.09
C LEU A 613 -15.48 25.22 -4.42
N GLY A 614 -14.16 25.38 -4.43
CA GLY A 614 -13.46 26.44 -3.69
C GLY A 614 -13.30 26.11 -2.19
N PRO A 615 -12.51 26.89 -1.44
CA PRO A 615 -12.38 26.71 0.00
C PRO A 615 -13.62 27.18 0.76
N GLY A 616 -13.84 26.61 1.93
CA GLY A 616 -14.82 27.07 2.91
C GLY A 616 -14.17 27.87 4.03
N GLY A 617 -14.61 27.61 5.26
CA GLY A 617 -14.05 28.17 6.49
C GLY A 617 -14.55 27.41 7.71
N VAL A 618 -13.71 27.37 8.76
CA VAL A 618 -13.94 26.50 9.93
C VAL A 618 -15.30 26.75 10.58
N ASN A 619 -16.11 25.68 10.69
CA ASN A 619 -17.44 25.76 11.26
C ASN A 619 -17.81 24.51 12.09
N GLY A 620 -18.99 24.54 12.73
CA GLY A 620 -19.47 23.44 13.57
C GLY A 620 -18.81 23.37 14.95
N ILE A 621 -18.78 22.16 15.52
CA ILE A 621 -18.20 21.88 16.85
C ILE A 621 -17.44 20.55 16.88
N ASN A 622 -16.37 20.49 17.68
CA ASN A 622 -15.75 19.22 18.05
C ASN A 622 -16.66 18.47 19.03
N GLN A 623 -16.85 17.18 18.79
CA GLN A 623 -17.59 16.29 19.68
C GLN A 623 -16.64 15.63 20.69
N PRO A 624 -17.13 15.19 21.87
CA PRO A 624 -16.37 14.30 22.74
C PRO A 624 -15.95 13.03 22.00
N VAL A 625 -14.80 12.45 22.37
CA VAL A 625 -14.32 11.14 21.88
C VAL A 625 -14.07 10.14 23.03
N ALA A 626 -14.07 10.63 24.27
CA ALA A 626 -13.98 9.81 25.48
C ALA A 626 -14.84 10.42 26.61
N PRO A 627 -15.11 9.68 27.70
CA PRO A 627 -15.98 10.14 28.78
C PRO A 627 -15.45 11.39 29.47
N GLY A 628 -16.35 12.19 30.04
CA GLY A 628 -15.99 13.46 30.69
C GLY A 628 -15.80 14.64 29.73
N GLY A 629 -16.05 14.47 28.43
CA GLY A 629 -16.06 15.57 27.45
C GLY A 629 -14.71 15.86 26.80
N ILE A 630 -13.77 14.93 26.83
CA ILE A 630 -12.49 15.02 26.11
C ILE A 630 -12.78 15.00 24.61
N GLN A 631 -12.40 16.05 23.87
CA GLN A 631 -12.69 16.22 22.43
C GLN A 631 -11.57 15.76 21.48
N LEU A 632 -10.34 15.64 21.99
CA LEU A 632 -9.14 15.33 21.22
C LEU A 632 -8.23 14.40 22.02
N LEU A 633 -7.71 13.35 21.38
CA LEU A 633 -6.74 12.40 21.94
C LEU A 633 -5.52 12.27 21.02
N PRO A 634 -4.33 11.91 21.56
CA PRO A 634 -3.21 11.43 20.75
C PRO A 634 -3.44 9.97 20.30
N GLY A 635 -2.86 9.58 19.17
CA GLY A 635 -2.94 8.22 18.64
C GLY A 635 -2.06 7.21 19.39
N GLY A 636 -2.52 5.96 19.44
CA GLY A 636 -1.80 4.84 20.05
C GLY A 636 -0.66 4.28 19.19
N ALA A 637 0.12 3.37 19.78
CA ALA A 637 1.10 2.55 19.09
C ALA A 637 0.57 1.12 18.91
N VAL A 638 0.65 0.57 17.69
CA VAL A 638 -0.11 -0.63 17.31
C VAL A 638 0.66 -1.93 17.56
N PRO A 639 0.12 -2.91 18.33
CA PRO A 639 0.86 -4.11 18.70
C PRO A 639 1.10 -5.08 17.53
N SER A 640 2.28 -5.71 17.53
CA SER A 640 2.71 -6.76 16.60
C SER A 640 3.39 -7.93 17.33
N GLY A 641 3.64 -9.03 16.62
CA GLY A 641 4.10 -10.31 17.14
C GLY A 641 2.94 -11.16 17.66
N TRP A 642 3.22 -11.99 18.67
CA TRP A 642 2.19 -12.74 19.41
C TRP A 642 1.26 -11.78 20.15
N LEU A 643 -0.01 -11.75 19.73
CA LEU A 643 -1.09 -11.05 20.42
C LEU A 643 -1.74 -11.96 21.45
N VAL A 644 -2.06 -13.20 21.05
CA VAL A 644 -2.44 -14.31 21.93
C VAL A 644 -1.39 -15.41 21.76
N PRO A 645 -0.61 -15.78 22.80
CA PRO A 645 0.45 -16.78 22.67
C PRO A 645 -0.13 -18.19 22.49
N PRO A 646 0.63 -19.16 21.91
CA PRO A 646 0.14 -20.52 21.72
C PRO A 646 -0.25 -21.21 23.03
N GLN A 647 -1.51 -21.64 23.12
CA GLN A 647 -2.04 -22.42 24.24
C GLN A 647 -2.74 -23.71 23.76
N ASN A 648 -3.05 -24.60 24.70
CA ASN A 648 -3.80 -25.82 24.39
C ASN A 648 -5.30 -25.50 24.38
N GLY A 649 -6.02 -25.96 23.35
CA GLY A 649 -7.48 -25.90 23.27
C GLY A 649 -8.12 -27.30 23.30
N VAL A 650 -9.40 -27.36 22.99
CA VAL A 650 -10.12 -28.61 22.78
C VAL A 650 -9.63 -29.28 21.49
N GLY A 651 -8.79 -30.31 21.65
CA GLY A 651 -8.31 -31.16 20.55
C GLY A 651 -7.01 -30.72 19.90
N ILE A 652 -6.51 -29.50 20.15
CA ILE A 652 -5.27 -28.94 19.59
C ILE A 652 -4.29 -28.52 20.70
N THR A 653 -2.99 -28.75 20.49
CA THR A 653 -1.94 -28.42 21.46
C THR A 653 -1.20 -27.13 21.10
N ALA A 654 -0.65 -26.45 22.11
CA ALA A 654 0.16 -25.24 21.95
C ALA A 654 1.34 -25.43 20.98
N ALA A 655 1.91 -26.64 20.91
CA ALA A 655 3.01 -26.96 19.99
C ALA A 655 2.56 -26.98 18.52
N GLU A 656 1.32 -27.42 18.24
CA GLU A 656 0.74 -27.44 16.90
C GLU A 656 0.27 -26.05 16.48
N VAL A 657 -0.29 -25.26 17.41
CA VAL A 657 -0.59 -23.83 17.19
C VAL A 657 0.68 -23.06 16.83
N GLN A 658 1.78 -23.29 17.56
CA GLN A 658 3.10 -22.72 17.25
C GLN A 658 3.58 -23.17 15.86
N GLN A 659 3.55 -24.47 15.55
CA GLN A 659 3.93 -25.01 14.23
C GLN A 659 3.17 -24.32 13.09
N ILE A 660 1.84 -24.29 13.17
CA ILE A 660 0.97 -23.76 12.10
C ILE A 660 1.28 -22.28 11.83
N ILE A 661 1.47 -21.49 12.89
CA ILE A 661 1.74 -20.06 12.74
C ILE A 661 3.19 -19.81 12.28
N ASP A 662 4.18 -20.58 12.73
CA ASP A 662 5.56 -20.49 12.24
C ASP A 662 5.65 -20.86 10.75
N GLU A 663 5.00 -21.95 10.32
CA GLU A 663 4.91 -22.34 8.91
C GLU A 663 4.23 -21.25 8.06
N GLY A 664 3.18 -20.60 8.60
CA GLY A 664 2.51 -19.47 7.96
C GLY A 664 3.36 -18.21 7.86
N ILE A 665 4.15 -17.86 8.87
CA ILE A 665 5.13 -16.76 8.81
C ILE A 665 6.19 -17.07 7.75
N ILE A 666 6.71 -18.30 7.74
CA ILE A 666 7.68 -18.79 6.75
C ILE A 666 7.10 -18.81 5.32
N ALA A 667 5.78 -18.95 5.16
CA ALA A 667 5.09 -18.84 3.89
C ALA A 667 4.87 -17.38 3.45
N ALA A 668 4.50 -16.49 4.38
CA ALA A 668 4.30 -15.06 4.11
C ALA A 668 5.59 -14.38 3.61
N GLU A 669 6.73 -14.60 4.29
CA GLU A 669 8.04 -14.05 3.88
C GLU A 669 8.57 -14.61 2.54
N LYS A 670 7.88 -15.58 1.93
CA LYS A 670 8.14 -16.05 0.55
C LYS A 670 7.11 -15.55 -0.45
N THR A 671 5.90 -15.22 0.00
CA THR A 671 4.76 -14.92 -0.87
C THR A 671 4.84 -13.49 -1.38
N ARG A 672 4.71 -13.29 -2.69
CA ARG A 672 4.72 -11.97 -3.34
C ARG A 672 3.42 -11.23 -3.01
N ALA A 673 3.53 -10.05 -2.42
CA ALA A 673 2.39 -9.16 -2.18
C ALA A 673 1.64 -8.77 -3.46
N ALA A 674 0.37 -8.39 -3.32
CA ALA A 674 -0.47 -7.76 -4.33
C ALA A 674 -0.68 -6.25 -4.05
N ILE A 675 -0.87 -5.88 -2.77
CA ILE A 675 -1.28 -4.52 -2.35
C ILE A 675 -0.15 -3.66 -1.77
N ARG A 676 1.12 -4.07 -1.96
CA ARG A 676 2.31 -3.42 -1.40
C ARG A 676 3.22 -2.93 -2.51
N VAL A 677 3.59 -1.64 -2.44
CA VAL A 677 4.65 -1.05 -3.25
C VAL A 677 5.93 -0.92 -2.40
N PRO A 678 7.13 -1.07 -2.98
CA PRO A 678 7.42 -1.35 -4.39
C PRO A 678 7.03 -2.78 -4.82
N ALA A 679 6.71 -2.94 -6.10
CA ALA A 679 6.25 -4.23 -6.66
C ALA A 679 7.32 -5.33 -6.53
N GLY A 680 6.94 -6.49 -6.00
CA GLY A 680 7.87 -7.58 -5.68
C GLY A 680 8.12 -7.77 -4.18
N SER A 681 7.55 -6.90 -3.34
CA SER A 681 7.48 -7.01 -1.87
C SER A 681 6.88 -8.33 -1.35
N ARG A 682 7.06 -8.62 -0.06
CA ARG A 682 6.50 -9.78 0.64
C ARG A 682 5.24 -9.43 1.41
N THR A 683 4.34 -10.41 1.57
CA THR A 683 3.12 -10.22 2.34
C THR A 683 3.42 -10.07 3.83
N LYS A 684 2.54 -9.39 4.57
CA LYS A 684 2.56 -9.32 6.03
C LYS A 684 1.17 -9.65 6.53
N MET A 685 1.04 -10.76 7.24
CA MET A 685 -0.24 -11.37 7.60
C MET A 685 -0.53 -11.29 9.10
N VAL A 686 -1.81 -11.30 9.44
CA VAL A 686 -2.33 -11.81 10.71
C VAL A 686 -2.70 -13.28 10.51
N LEU A 687 -2.32 -14.12 11.48
CA LEU A 687 -2.61 -15.55 11.51
C LEU A 687 -3.32 -15.88 12.83
N ALA A 688 -4.47 -16.53 12.74
CA ALA A 688 -5.28 -16.92 13.88
C ALA A 688 -5.58 -18.43 13.84
N VAL A 689 -5.46 -19.09 14.98
CA VAL A 689 -5.88 -20.48 15.18
C VAL A 689 -6.91 -20.51 16.30
N THR A 690 -8.06 -21.13 16.03
CA THR A 690 -9.07 -21.42 17.05
C THR A 690 -9.29 -22.92 17.22
N ASP A 691 -9.67 -23.34 18.42
CA ASP A 691 -10.07 -24.72 18.69
C ASP A 691 -11.50 -25.03 18.18
N THR A 692 -12.01 -26.24 18.44
CA THR A 692 -13.37 -26.64 18.03
C THR A 692 -14.50 -25.95 18.79
N THR A 693 -14.21 -25.09 19.78
CA THR A 693 -15.18 -24.28 20.53
C THR A 693 -15.15 -22.80 20.12
N GLY A 694 -14.24 -22.43 19.20
CA GLY A 694 -14.00 -21.05 18.79
C GLY A 694 -13.09 -20.25 19.74
N GLU A 695 -12.49 -20.89 20.75
CA GLU A 695 -11.49 -20.24 21.61
C GLU A 695 -10.27 -19.86 20.77
N VAL A 696 -9.79 -18.62 20.90
CA VAL A 696 -8.56 -18.18 20.22
C VAL A 696 -7.36 -18.72 20.98
N VAL A 697 -6.75 -19.78 20.44
CA VAL A 697 -5.62 -20.48 21.06
C VAL A 697 -4.25 -20.03 20.54
N GLY A 698 -4.23 -19.20 19.49
CA GLY A 698 -3.06 -18.44 19.05
C GLY A 698 -3.45 -17.35 18.05
N LEU A 699 -2.86 -16.17 18.20
CA LEU A 699 -3.06 -15.02 17.31
C LEU A 699 -1.73 -14.27 17.15
N PHE A 700 -1.23 -14.18 15.92
CA PHE A 700 0.01 -13.50 15.59
C PHE A 700 -0.21 -12.45 14.50
N ARG A 701 0.26 -11.22 14.72
CA ARG A 701 0.27 -10.14 13.73
C ARG A 701 1.71 -9.86 13.30
N MET A 702 2.07 -10.11 12.04
CA MET A 702 3.35 -9.69 11.49
C MET A 702 3.50 -8.15 11.55
N PRO A 703 4.73 -7.60 11.71
CA PRO A 703 4.98 -6.18 11.53
C PRO A 703 4.39 -5.67 10.20
N ASP A 704 3.83 -4.46 10.22
CA ASP A 704 3.13 -3.83 9.09
C ASP A 704 1.97 -4.63 8.44
N ALA A 705 1.53 -5.76 9.01
CA ALA A 705 0.29 -6.41 8.58
C ALA A 705 -0.92 -5.49 8.83
N THR A 706 -1.88 -5.48 7.91
CA THR A 706 -3.08 -4.65 7.98
C THR A 706 -3.89 -4.95 9.24
N PHE A 707 -4.49 -3.93 9.85
CA PHE A 707 -5.12 -4.05 11.17
C PHE A 707 -6.53 -4.64 11.12
N PHE A 708 -7.29 -4.41 10.03
CA PHE A 708 -8.60 -5.03 9.81
C PHE A 708 -8.53 -6.56 9.80
N SER A 709 -7.36 -7.10 9.48
CA SER A 709 -7.07 -8.53 9.38
C SER A 709 -7.11 -9.26 10.73
N ILE A 710 -7.12 -8.54 11.86
CA ILE A 710 -7.22 -9.14 13.21
C ILE A 710 -8.58 -9.82 13.40
N ASP A 711 -9.67 -9.08 13.19
CA ASP A 711 -11.03 -9.63 13.23
C ASP A 711 -11.23 -10.70 12.16
N VAL A 712 -10.82 -10.38 10.93
CA VAL A 712 -10.99 -11.24 9.76
C VAL A 712 -10.28 -12.59 9.91
N ALA A 713 -9.06 -12.64 10.45
CA ALA A 713 -8.36 -13.91 10.68
C ALA A 713 -9.08 -14.77 11.75
N VAL A 714 -9.54 -14.14 12.85
CA VAL A 714 -10.27 -14.83 13.93
C VAL A 714 -11.63 -15.33 13.44
N ALA A 715 -12.37 -14.52 12.68
CA ALA A 715 -13.63 -14.92 12.05
C ALA A 715 -13.41 -16.09 11.08
N LYS A 716 -12.45 -15.98 10.13
CA LYS A 716 -12.08 -17.04 9.19
C LYS A 716 -11.82 -18.38 9.89
N ALA A 717 -11.02 -18.38 10.96
CA ALA A 717 -10.70 -19.57 11.76
C ALA A 717 -11.95 -20.19 12.41
N ARG A 718 -12.80 -19.37 13.05
CA ARG A 718 -14.02 -19.83 13.72
C ARG A 718 -15.09 -20.32 12.74
N ASN A 719 -15.27 -19.62 11.62
CA ASN A 719 -16.23 -19.96 10.57
C ASN A 719 -15.97 -21.37 10.00
N THR A 720 -14.71 -21.66 9.64
CA THR A 720 -14.34 -22.95 9.06
C THR A 720 -14.37 -24.08 10.09
N ALA A 721 -14.01 -23.82 11.35
CA ALA A 721 -14.15 -24.78 12.45
C ALA A 721 -15.62 -25.13 12.75
N TYR A 722 -16.52 -24.14 12.83
CA TYR A 722 -17.96 -24.39 12.99
C TYR A 722 -18.53 -25.22 11.84
N TYR A 723 -18.29 -24.78 10.61
CA TYR A 723 -18.93 -25.39 9.43
C TYR A 723 -18.47 -26.83 9.18
N ALA A 724 -17.23 -27.15 9.55
CA ALA A 724 -16.67 -28.49 9.49
C ALA A 724 -17.16 -29.44 10.61
N SER A 725 -17.91 -28.94 11.60
CA SER A 725 -18.32 -29.69 12.79
C SER A 725 -19.56 -30.56 12.58
N THR A 726 -19.75 -31.53 13.46
CA THR A 726 -21.01 -32.29 13.60
C THR A 726 -22.19 -31.45 14.12
N GLY A 727 -21.96 -30.18 14.48
CA GLY A 727 -22.96 -29.23 14.98
C GLY A 727 -23.53 -28.26 13.95
N LEU A 728 -23.12 -28.37 12.67
CA LEU A 728 -23.62 -27.53 11.57
C LEU A 728 -25.17 -27.52 11.51
N GLN A 729 -25.77 -26.33 11.60
CA GLN A 729 -27.23 -26.20 11.61
C GLN A 729 -27.84 -26.43 10.21
N PRO A 730 -29.07 -26.99 10.12
CA PRO A 730 -29.73 -27.24 8.84
C PRO A 730 -29.98 -26.01 7.96
N ALA A 731 -29.98 -24.80 8.52
CA ALA A 731 -30.14 -23.54 7.78
C ALA A 731 -28.86 -23.13 7.02
N ASP A 732 -27.69 -23.48 7.59
CA ASP A 732 -26.37 -23.21 7.03
C ASP A 732 -25.93 -24.30 6.04
N ALA A 733 -26.55 -25.49 6.11
CA ALA A 733 -26.22 -26.63 5.28
C ALA A 733 -26.64 -26.46 3.81
N VAL A 734 -25.79 -26.90 2.88
CA VAL A 734 -26.04 -26.84 1.43
C VAL A 734 -26.65 -28.15 0.95
N ASN A 735 -27.83 -28.07 0.32
CA ASN A 735 -28.52 -29.25 -0.22
C ASN A 735 -27.64 -30.00 -1.26
N GLY A 736 -27.55 -31.33 -1.13
CA GLY A 736 -26.73 -32.19 -1.97
C GLY A 736 -25.26 -32.33 -1.52
N VAL A 737 -24.80 -31.55 -0.54
CA VAL A 737 -23.46 -31.69 0.07
C VAL A 737 -23.53 -32.64 1.28
N PRO A 738 -22.62 -33.62 1.43
CA PRO A 738 -22.53 -34.44 2.64
C PRO A 738 -22.17 -33.61 3.88
N ALA A 739 -22.71 -34.00 5.03
CA ALA A 739 -22.28 -33.44 6.33
C ALA A 739 -20.78 -33.64 6.55
N GLU A 740 -20.16 -32.78 7.37
CA GLU A 740 -18.72 -32.79 7.70
C GLU A 740 -17.78 -32.59 6.48
N THR A 741 -18.30 -32.17 5.32
CA THR A 741 -17.48 -31.75 4.17
C THR A 741 -16.78 -30.42 4.50
N ALA A 742 -15.45 -30.41 4.47
CA ALA A 742 -14.65 -29.25 4.82
C ALA A 742 -14.82 -28.09 3.82
N PHE A 743 -15.26 -26.92 4.30
CA PHE A 743 -15.43 -25.69 3.54
C PHE A 743 -14.46 -24.59 4.02
N THR A 744 -14.05 -23.71 3.11
CA THR A 744 -13.29 -22.49 3.44
C THR A 744 -14.16 -21.25 3.27
N ASN A 745 -13.65 -20.09 3.67
CA ASN A 745 -14.31 -18.80 3.41
C ASN A 745 -14.36 -18.46 1.89
N ARG A 746 -13.52 -19.08 1.04
CA ARG A 746 -13.69 -19.07 -0.43
C ARG A 746 -14.91 -19.89 -0.86
N THR A 747 -15.21 -21.00 -0.18
CA THR A 747 -16.41 -21.81 -0.45
C THR A 747 -17.69 -21.05 -0.04
N PHE A 748 -17.73 -20.45 1.15
CA PHE A 748 -18.89 -19.66 1.62
C PHE A 748 -19.20 -18.52 0.65
N ARG A 749 -18.17 -17.78 0.23
CA ARG A 749 -18.25 -16.72 -0.77
C ARG A 749 -18.90 -17.18 -2.08
N PHE A 750 -18.42 -18.27 -2.68
CA PHE A 750 -18.94 -18.80 -3.95
C PHE A 750 -20.42 -19.24 -3.88
N LEU A 751 -20.96 -19.38 -2.65
CA LEU A 751 -22.36 -19.69 -2.38
C LEU A 751 -23.18 -18.46 -1.93
N ALA A 752 -22.54 -17.29 -1.75
CA ALA A 752 -23.11 -16.02 -1.30
C ALA A 752 -23.07 -14.91 -2.38
N GLU A 753 -22.13 -14.98 -3.33
CA GLU A 753 -22.03 -14.09 -4.49
C GLU A 753 -23.35 -13.98 -5.28
N PRO A 754 -23.61 -12.89 -6.02
CA PRO A 754 -24.89 -12.63 -6.68
C PRO A 754 -25.22 -13.58 -7.86
N ARG A 755 -24.30 -14.45 -8.27
CA ARG A 755 -24.36 -15.28 -9.49
C ARG A 755 -23.80 -16.68 -9.21
N PHE A 756 -24.48 -17.74 -9.64
CA PHE A 756 -23.99 -19.12 -9.50
C PHE A 756 -24.12 -19.93 -10.81
N PRO A 757 -23.00 -20.35 -11.44
CA PRO A 757 -21.62 -20.08 -11.06
C PRO A 757 -21.25 -18.59 -11.12
N ALA A 758 -20.22 -18.21 -10.37
CA ALA A 758 -19.57 -16.90 -10.47
C ALA A 758 -19.16 -16.57 -11.93
N GLY A 759 -19.26 -15.31 -12.33
CA GLY A 759 -18.94 -14.83 -13.69
C GLY A 759 -19.94 -15.24 -14.79
N VAL A 760 -20.96 -16.06 -14.49
CA VAL A 760 -22.01 -16.43 -15.45
C VAL A 760 -23.18 -15.45 -15.37
N GLU A 761 -23.25 -14.50 -16.30
CA GLU A 761 -24.34 -13.51 -16.33
C GLU A 761 -25.72 -14.14 -16.51
N GLY A 762 -26.72 -13.58 -15.81
CA GLY A 762 -28.10 -14.06 -15.86
C GLY A 762 -28.32 -15.43 -15.20
N SER A 763 -27.31 -16.00 -14.56
CA SER A 763 -27.48 -17.13 -13.64
C SER A 763 -28.30 -16.73 -12.40
N LYS A 764 -28.72 -17.73 -11.62
CA LYS A 764 -29.48 -17.49 -10.38
C LYS A 764 -28.53 -17.21 -9.20
N PRO A 765 -28.95 -16.41 -8.21
CA PRO A 765 -28.25 -16.33 -6.94
C PRO A 765 -28.24 -17.69 -6.19
N PRO A 766 -27.10 -18.07 -5.57
CA PRO A 766 -26.91 -19.30 -4.80
C PRO A 766 -27.59 -19.28 -3.41
N ALA A 767 -27.43 -20.38 -2.65
CA ALA A 767 -28.18 -20.67 -1.43
C ALA A 767 -27.91 -19.74 -0.22
N PHE A 768 -26.73 -19.11 -0.15
CA PHE A 768 -26.37 -18.17 0.92
C PHE A 768 -26.55 -16.70 0.53
N SER A 769 -26.79 -16.41 -0.76
CA SER A 769 -26.86 -15.04 -1.28
C SER A 769 -28.11 -14.31 -0.84
N THR A 770 -27.96 -13.06 -0.39
CA THR A 770 -29.07 -12.16 0.00
C THR A 770 -30.05 -11.86 -1.15
N LEU A 771 -29.64 -12.12 -2.41
CA LEU A 771 -30.50 -11.98 -3.60
C LEU A 771 -31.32 -13.24 -3.93
N ASN A 772 -31.26 -14.29 -3.11
CA ASN A 772 -31.97 -15.54 -3.39
C ASN A 772 -33.50 -15.33 -3.26
N GLN A 773 -34.17 -15.08 -4.38
CA GLN A 773 -35.61 -14.77 -4.45
C GLN A 773 -36.55 -15.88 -3.97
N THR A 774 -36.04 -17.05 -3.57
CA THR A 774 -36.85 -18.10 -2.90
C THR A 774 -36.92 -17.86 -1.38
N LYS A 775 -35.96 -17.09 -0.84
CA LYS A 775 -35.80 -16.72 0.57
C LYS A 775 -36.15 -15.23 0.78
N ASN A 776 -35.57 -14.35 -0.03
CA ASN A 776 -35.71 -12.90 0.03
C ASN A 776 -36.43 -12.35 -1.24
N PRO A 777 -37.74 -12.64 -1.47
CA PRO A 777 -38.43 -12.26 -2.70
C PRO A 777 -38.62 -10.74 -2.90
N GLU A 778 -38.53 -9.94 -1.84
CA GLU A 778 -38.69 -8.48 -1.86
C GLU A 778 -37.44 -7.70 -2.31
N ILE A 779 -36.29 -8.36 -2.45
CA ILE A 779 -35.05 -7.73 -2.94
C ILE A 779 -34.91 -7.94 -4.46
N ASN A 780 -34.60 -6.87 -5.20
CA ASN A 780 -34.40 -6.94 -6.64
C ASN A 780 -33.01 -7.52 -6.98
N PRO A 781 -32.91 -8.73 -7.56
CA PRO A 781 -31.62 -9.39 -7.83
C PRO A 781 -30.79 -8.71 -8.95
N ARG A 782 -31.28 -7.62 -9.55
CA ARG A 782 -30.59 -6.86 -10.60
C ARG A 782 -30.05 -5.51 -10.14
N THR A 783 -30.52 -4.98 -9.00
CA THR A 783 -30.14 -3.65 -8.49
C THR A 783 -29.88 -3.63 -6.98
N ALA A 784 -30.18 -4.72 -6.27
CA ALA A 784 -30.18 -4.83 -4.81
C ALA A 784 -31.16 -3.87 -4.08
N GLU A 785 -32.08 -3.26 -4.83
CA GLU A 785 -33.10 -2.33 -4.31
C GLU A 785 -34.33 -3.07 -3.78
N ASN A 786 -35.11 -2.40 -2.93
CA ASN A 786 -36.37 -2.91 -2.42
C ASN A 786 -37.45 -2.90 -3.53
N ILE A 787 -38.18 -4.00 -3.69
CA ILE A 787 -39.32 -4.11 -4.64
C ILE A 787 -40.59 -3.44 -4.07
N GLY A 788 -40.60 -3.11 -2.78
CA GLY A 788 -41.68 -2.39 -2.09
C GLY A 788 -41.18 -1.70 -0.82
N SER A 789 -41.97 -1.72 0.24
CA SER A 789 -41.53 -1.27 1.57
C SER A 789 -40.37 -2.14 2.11
N PRO A 790 -39.47 -1.60 2.96
CA PRO A 790 -38.49 -2.39 3.70
C PRO A 790 -39.14 -3.54 4.50
N VAL A 791 -38.54 -4.73 4.44
CA VAL A 791 -38.97 -5.90 5.21
C VAL A 791 -38.45 -5.86 6.66
N PRO A 792 -39.11 -6.52 7.62
CA PRO A 792 -38.53 -6.79 8.93
C PRO A 792 -37.14 -7.45 8.85
N ALA A 793 -36.23 -7.12 9.77
CA ALA A 793 -34.89 -7.68 9.82
C ALA A 793 -34.89 -9.23 9.88
N SER A 794 -35.85 -9.81 10.61
CA SER A 794 -36.08 -11.26 10.71
C SER A 794 -36.20 -11.97 9.36
N ASP A 795 -36.70 -11.27 8.35
CA ASP A 795 -37.08 -11.87 7.07
C ASP A 795 -35.86 -11.99 6.13
N MET A 796 -34.72 -11.40 6.53
CA MET A 796 -33.42 -11.55 5.85
C MET A 796 -32.63 -12.79 6.34
N TYR A 797 -33.03 -13.39 7.46
CA TYR A 797 -32.27 -14.41 8.21
C TYR A 797 -32.19 -15.78 7.50
N ASP A 798 -33.05 -16.02 6.50
CA ASP A 798 -33.08 -17.28 5.74
C ASP A 798 -31.83 -17.48 4.87
N THR A 799 -31.10 -16.41 4.54
CA THR A 799 -29.83 -16.46 3.78
C THR A 799 -28.65 -16.28 4.72
N VAL A 800 -27.54 -17.02 4.53
CA VAL A 800 -26.38 -16.89 5.43
C VAL A 800 -25.75 -15.49 5.35
N LEU A 801 -25.70 -14.85 4.17
CA LEU A 801 -25.22 -13.48 4.02
C LEU A 801 -26.15 -12.45 4.69
N GLY A 802 -27.47 -12.61 4.54
CA GLY A 802 -28.47 -11.74 5.19
C GLY A 802 -28.58 -11.98 6.70
N PHE A 803 -28.36 -13.21 7.17
CA PHE A 803 -28.28 -13.50 8.59
C PHE A 803 -27.12 -12.73 9.23
N ASP A 804 -25.92 -12.83 8.66
CA ASP A 804 -24.71 -12.16 9.15
C ASP A 804 -24.80 -10.62 9.08
N ALA A 805 -25.33 -10.05 7.98
CA ALA A 805 -25.56 -8.62 7.86
C ALA A 805 -26.42 -8.05 9.02
N PHE A 806 -27.51 -8.75 9.36
CA PHE A 806 -28.50 -8.31 10.34
C PHE A 806 -28.27 -8.84 11.77
N ASN A 807 -27.36 -9.80 11.96
CA ASN A 807 -26.96 -10.33 13.27
C ASN A 807 -25.43 -10.16 13.44
N PRO A 808 -24.90 -8.92 13.55
CA PRO A 808 -23.47 -8.68 13.70
C PRO A 808 -22.84 -9.49 14.82
N GLY A 809 -21.64 -9.99 14.58
CA GLY A 809 -20.91 -10.83 15.54
C GLY A 809 -21.31 -12.31 15.53
N ARG A 810 -22.41 -12.71 14.88
CA ARG A 810 -22.85 -14.12 14.88
C ARG A 810 -22.16 -14.96 13.81
N ASN A 811 -21.61 -16.10 14.20
CA ASN A 811 -20.97 -17.03 13.28
C ASN A 811 -22.02 -17.97 12.68
N PHE A 812 -22.64 -17.61 11.55
CA PHE A 812 -23.77 -18.37 10.99
C PHE A 812 -24.90 -18.56 12.04
N GLN A 813 -25.80 -19.53 11.86
CA GLN A 813 -26.79 -19.88 12.89
C GLN A 813 -26.21 -20.76 14.01
N ASP A 814 -24.90 -20.71 14.27
CA ASP A 814 -24.23 -21.54 15.28
C ASP A 814 -24.82 -21.34 16.68
N ALA A 815 -25.33 -22.44 17.21
CA ALA A 815 -25.89 -22.61 18.56
C ALA A 815 -25.14 -23.68 19.38
N GLY A 816 -24.01 -24.20 18.87
CA GLY A 816 -23.14 -25.17 19.52
C GLY A 816 -21.92 -24.52 20.18
N THR A 817 -21.37 -23.44 19.62
CA THR A 817 -20.33 -22.64 20.28
C THR A 817 -20.90 -21.62 21.27
N SER A 818 -20.03 -21.10 22.14
CA SER A 818 -20.35 -19.93 22.96
C SER A 818 -20.47 -18.70 22.06
N LEU A 819 -21.51 -17.87 22.24
CA LEU A 819 -21.62 -16.57 21.56
C LEU A 819 -20.40 -15.66 21.81
N ARG A 820 -19.72 -15.82 22.96
CA ARG A 820 -18.45 -15.13 23.28
C ARG A 820 -17.34 -15.44 22.25
N HIS A 821 -17.45 -16.61 21.62
CA HIS A 821 -16.52 -17.11 20.61
C HIS A 821 -17.06 -16.90 19.18
N GLN A 822 -18.00 -15.97 19.00
CA GLN A 822 -18.48 -15.54 17.69
C GLN A 822 -18.04 -14.09 17.42
N ASN A 823 -17.77 -13.77 16.15
CA ASN A 823 -17.47 -12.41 15.68
C ASN A 823 -17.88 -12.13 14.21
N GLY A 824 -18.71 -12.97 13.60
CA GLY A 824 -19.29 -12.76 12.25
C GLY A 824 -18.74 -13.72 11.20
N ILE A 825 -19.22 -13.58 9.95
CA ILE A 825 -18.84 -14.43 8.81
C ILE A 825 -17.99 -13.64 7.81
N VAL A 826 -16.83 -14.20 7.45
CA VAL A 826 -16.01 -13.68 6.35
C VAL A 826 -16.37 -14.38 5.04
N PHE A 827 -16.66 -13.62 3.99
CA PHE A 827 -16.94 -14.17 2.66
C PHE A 827 -15.79 -13.92 1.67
N PHE A 828 -14.54 -14.10 2.11
CA PHE A 828 -13.38 -14.09 1.22
C PHE A 828 -12.26 -15.08 1.66
N PRO A 829 -11.42 -15.55 0.70
CA PRO A 829 -10.43 -16.64 0.91
C PRO A 829 -9.40 -16.43 2.02
N GLY A 830 -8.63 -17.47 2.38
CA GLY A 830 -7.62 -17.42 3.45
C GLY A 830 -7.92 -18.28 4.68
N SER A 831 -8.54 -19.45 4.53
CA SER A 831 -8.87 -20.31 5.68
C SER A 831 -8.92 -21.81 5.35
N THR A 832 -8.78 -22.64 6.38
CA THR A 832 -8.99 -24.09 6.30
C THR A 832 -9.39 -24.64 7.68
N PRO A 833 -10.28 -25.65 7.76
CA PRO A 833 -10.46 -26.38 9.00
C PRO A 833 -9.25 -27.29 9.21
N LEU A 834 -8.90 -27.50 10.47
CA LEU A 834 -7.70 -28.24 10.90
C LEU A 834 -8.11 -29.61 11.40
N TYR A 835 -7.46 -30.66 10.90
CA TYR A 835 -7.73 -32.05 11.26
C TYR A 835 -6.47 -32.77 11.75
N ARG A 836 -6.68 -33.80 12.58
CA ARG A 836 -5.64 -34.78 12.93
C ARG A 836 -6.24 -36.18 12.93
N ASN A 837 -5.69 -37.08 12.11
CA ASN A 837 -6.19 -38.46 11.93
C ASN A 837 -7.71 -38.50 11.60
N GLY A 838 -8.16 -37.59 10.74
CA GLY A 838 -9.57 -37.46 10.33
C GLY A 838 -10.51 -36.84 11.38
N THR A 839 -10.01 -36.49 12.57
CA THR A 839 -10.79 -35.77 13.61
C THR A 839 -10.57 -34.27 13.47
N LEU A 840 -11.63 -33.46 13.49
CA LEU A 840 -11.54 -32.00 13.51
C LEU A 840 -10.91 -31.54 14.84
N ILE A 841 -9.96 -30.60 14.77
CA ILE A 841 -9.24 -30.07 15.95
C ILE A 841 -9.31 -28.54 16.08
N GLY A 842 -9.85 -27.84 15.09
CA GLY A 842 -9.94 -26.38 15.08
C GLY A 842 -10.04 -25.80 13.66
N GLY A 843 -9.67 -24.53 13.52
CA GLY A 843 -9.60 -23.83 12.24
C GLY A 843 -8.45 -22.83 12.20
N LEU A 844 -7.94 -22.59 10.98
CA LEU A 844 -6.94 -21.58 10.67
C LEU A 844 -7.57 -20.49 9.81
N GLY A 845 -7.30 -19.23 10.17
CA GLY A 845 -7.60 -18.05 9.37
C GLY A 845 -6.34 -17.21 9.18
N VAL A 846 -6.14 -16.73 7.96
CA VAL A 846 -5.04 -15.83 7.58
C VAL A 846 -5.61 -14.62 6.87
N SER A 847 -5.09 -13.43 7.14
CA SER A 847 -5.42 -12.22 6.37
C SER A 847 -4.29 -11.19 6.42
N GLY A 848 -4.00 -10.53 5.30
CA GLY A 848 -3.13 -9.34 5.31
C GLY A 848 -2.67 -8.79 3.96
N ASP A 849 -3.08 -9.41 2.86
CA ASP A 849 -2.72 -9.01 1.50
C ASP A 849 -3.85 -9.39 0.51
N GLY A 850 -3.56 -9.55 -0.79
CA GLY A 850 -4.53 -10.10 -1.76
C GLY A 850 -5.05 -11.49 -1.37
N VAL A 851 -6.28 -11.85 -1.72
CA VAL A 851 -6.91 -13.07 -1.13
C VAL A 851 -6.37 -14.38 -1.70
N ASP A 852 -5.78 -14.35 -2.90
CA ASP A 852 -5.01 -15.48 -3.43
C ASP A 852 -3.62 -15.61 -2.77
N GLN A 853 -3.14 -14.59 -2.06
CA GLN A 853 -1.97 -14.67 -1.19
C GLN A 853 -2.35 -15.21 0.19
N ASP A 854 -3.49 -14.77 0.77
CA ASP A 854 -4.04 -15.34 2.00
C ASP A 854 -4.15 -16.88 1.86
N ASP A 855 -4.76 -17.38 0.78
CA ASP A 855 -4.89 -18.82 0.49
C ASP A 855 -3.55 -19.56 0.33
N VAL A 856 -2.53 -18.93 -0.28
CA VAL A 856 -1.18 -19.52 -0.40
C VAL A 856 -0.57 -19.71 0.99
N VAL A 857 -0.66 -18.70 1.85
CA VAL A 857 -0.13 -18.76 3.21
C VAL A 857 -0.92 -19.78 4.04
N THR A 858 -2.25 -19.77 3.99
CA THR A 858 -3.12 -20.77 4.65
C THR A 858 -2.75 -22.21 4.28
N PHE A 859 -2.58 -22.50 2.99
CA PHE A 859 -2.26 -23.85 2.52
C PHE A 859 -0.90 -24.31 3.06
N LEU A 860 0.11 -23.44 2.99
CA LEU A 860 1.47 -23.76 3.42
C LEU A 860 1.62 -23.83 4.95
N ALA A 861 0.80 -23.11 5.70
CA ALA A 861 0.75 -23.10 7.17
C ALA A 861 0.13 -24.36 7.80
N ALA A 862 -0.67 -25.11 7.04
CA ALA A 862 -1.50 -26.19 7.58
C ALA A 862 -1.18 -27.56 6.98
N GLN A 863 0.04 -27.79 6.48
CA GLN A 863 0.37 -28.95 5.63
C GLN A 863 0.13 -30.31 6.30
N ASP A 864 0.30 -30.48 7.61
CA ASP A 864 -0.03 -31.74 8.30
C ASP A 864 -1.54 -31.84 8.68
N PHE A 865 -2.29 -30.75 8.55
CA PHE A 865 -3.62 -30.56 9.14
C PHE A 865 -4.75 -30.38 8.12
N LEU A 866 -4.47 -30.27 6.81
CA LEU A 866 -5.52 -30.10 5.79
C LEU A 866 -6.48 -31.31 5.73
N PRO A 867 -7.75 -31.11 5.33
CA PRO A 867 -8.77 -32.17 5.30
C PRO A 867 -8.35 -33.41 4.51
N ARG A 868 -7.86 -33.23 3.27
CA ARG A 868 -7.50 -34.34 2.38
C ARG A 868 -6.33 -35.19 2.87
N GLN A 869 -5.29 -34.57 3.46
CA GLN A 869 -4.19 -35.31 4.08
C GLN A 869 -4.65 -36.12 5.29
N ASN A 870 -5.72 -35.67 5.96
CA ASN A 870 -6.38 -36.35 7.06
C ASN A 870 -7.55 -37.27 6.64
N GLY A 871 -7.76 -37.49 5.33
CA GLY A 871 -8.78 -38.41 4.80
C GLY A 871 -10.21 -37.88 4.76
N VAL A 872 -10.40 -36.57 4.92
CA VAL A 872 -11.70 -35.89 4.94
C VAL A 872 -12.01 -35.23 3.59
N LEU A 873 -13.29 -35.26 3.19
CA LEU A 873 -13.77 -34.62 1.98
C LEU A 873 -13.68 -33.09 2.08
N SER A 874 -13.19 -32.45 1.02
CA SER A 874 -13.17 -30.98 0.89
C SER A 874 -14.26 -30.50 -0.06
N ALA A 875 -14.59 -29.20 -0.03
CA ALA A 875 -15.62 -28.62 -0.89
C ALA A 875 -15.40 -28.90 -2.39
N ASP A 876 -14.15 -29.00 -2.85
CA ASP A 876 -13.84 -29.34 -4.23
C ASP A 876 -13.89 -30.86 -4.51
N ASP A 877 -14.28 -31.71 -3.56
CA ASP A 877 -14.67 -33.11 -3.82
C ASP A 877 -16.18 -33.26 -4.14
N VAL A 878 -16.98 -32.19 -4.00
CA VAL A 878 -18.44 -32.20 -4.20
C VAL A 878 -18.88 -31.23 -5.31
N SER A 879 -20.18 -31.19 -5.62
CA SER A 879 -20.75 -30.26 -6.60
C SER A 879 -22.21 -29.92 -6.28
N VAL A 880 -22.60 -28.67 -6.54
CA VAL A 880 -23.96 -28.14 -6.34
C VAL A 880 -24.49 -27.69 -7.71
N ASP A 881 -25.71 -28.09 -8.08
CA ASP A 881 -26.30 -27.86 -9.42
C ASP A 881 -25.38 -28.21 -10.62
N GLY A 882 -24.50 -29.20 -10.44
CA GLY A 882 -23.50 -29.65 -11.43
C GLY A 882 -22.20 -28.84 -11.44
N VAL A 883 -22.03 -27.91 -10.51
CA VAL A 883 -20.87 -27.00 -10.38
C VAL A 883 -19.99 -27.45 -9.23
N ARG A 884 -18.70 -27.73 -9.51
CA ARG A 884 -17.70 -28.06 -8.49
C ARG A 884 -17.40 -26.82 -7.64
N LEU A 885 -17.47 -26.94 -6.31
CA LEU A 885 -17.20 -25.80 -5.42
C LEU A 885 -15.69 -25.53 -5.31
N PRO A 886 -15.26 -24.29 -5.08
CA PRO A 886 -13.86 -23.97 -4.77
C PRO A 886 -13.54 -24.27 -3.29
N PHE A 887 -12.30 -24.68 -3.02
CA PHE A 887 -11.76 -24.86 -1.67
C PHE A 887 -10.61 -23.87 -1.43
N ILE A 888 -9.46 -24.07 -2.08
CA ILE A 888 -8.30 -23.16 -2.06
C ILE A 888 -7.83 -22.90 -3.51
N LYS A 889 -7.32 -21.70 -3.80
CA LYS A 889 -6.77 -21.28 -5.11
C LYS A 889 -5.49 -20.48 -4.90
N PHE A 890 -4.49 -20.71 -5.76
CA PHE A 890 -3.21 -20.00 -5.73
C PHE A 890 -3.03 -19.08 -6.93
N ASN A 891 -2.24 -18.03 -6.73
CA ASN A 891 -1.61 -17.29 -7.82
C ASN A 891 -0.71 -18.21 -8.67
N ARG A 892 -0.62 -17.94 -9.98
CA ARG A 892 0.18 -18.76 -10.93
C ARG A 892 1.68 -18.76 -10.61
N VAL A 893 2.19 -17.67 -10.05
CA VAL A 893 3.58 -17.50 -9.63
C VAL A 893 3.57 -16.83 -8.25
N PRO A 894 3.40 -17.58 -7.15
CA PRO A 894 3.08 -16.99 -5.85
C PRO A 894 4.28 -16.38 -5.11
N PHE A 895 5.52 -16.65 -5.54
CA PHE A 895 6.75 -16.26 -4.83
C PHE A 895 7.62 -15.22 -5.57
N GLY A 896 7.18 -14.76 -6.75
CA GLY A 896 7.98 -13.98 -7.71
C GLY A 896 8.32 -14.78 -8.96
#